data_AF-A0A426TW67-F1
#
_entry.id   AF-A0A426TW67-F1
#
_cell.length_a   1.000
_cell.length_b   1.000
_cell.length_c   1.000
_cell.angle_alpha   90.00
_cell.angle_beta   90.00
_cell.angle_gamma   90.00
#
_symmetry.space_group_name_H-M   'P 1'
#
loop_
_entity.id
_entity.type
_entity.pdbx_description
1 polymer ?
#
loop_
_entity_poly.entity_id
_entity_poly.type
_entity_poly.pdbx_seq_one_letter_code
_entity_poly.pdbx_strand_id
1 'polypeptide(L)'
;MHSPYFTPWQPNLIRQVLTTESRQKARALFLQTHRPVRQVRVDFCKDAPLAGQFVGEEAIYVLLAAGALDADNRLFLLLGEAGAGKSELCQWLEYRADPAERLAIHVPRSMTSAAHVAALLRRALGLVGATPLHHTPLAVQARHIALSATILLYEHGDPALLPVAPWEALLAHAELHAALVEHLAAAAAGRSSHHLLPAPPAWATTLVRDHAALAAGWPALLRLLQHALEQTLWLGDLRLMLGQLGTAALARGVRPLLLLEDVTAFRLLGDRLLDYLLDLSSGHVDAVLGATTGFEQTRLAQASLAGDLTHVHQRLCARLLLTDEQGRTYGLDEDLVALAHGYLQALRTLHGGLSQLSAYDTSFGPGLYPFTPTLLQRAFLALHEEGNPRQTPRLFLEHVLAAALLATEPPPLVFDRSPYLRPPPALFRSAAVADANLRALLRWYGTVGNDAVTLDPRIATALGVAVPAELLHANTIRVPRSYVAPVVVANAAPSAPNWQQELHELQAWLEHGQPYPSRETLKRGVERLIFTLGDPRSLASPNALALSRAELVYARGDERLPIALAPSSGDQPVTRTAPKLLVRGLPEERPILEELVYLALSGGELTQVCTNLAATLAWAQQQIDTYQADLHRLLHEQLGGLSLANLILGAWHMLAALRNDPPDGPPNLQPAAQPPPSPWSSSDHAACATAGQALMQQHEVWRRLFIGMFTLRDTLLDHERLTAAHQHFAADAVVAQIAALPLAKLRTLPFRVKPSGERLYTLLVPLQRYASALCQADLAAYLRHDRADLAARLGHLTAQQPLDQNELQQQLSDLRWHCGSVGIVWRHGWDEAFTTLSNLSATTLTALQQATIIVQQQASASEPSDIWAYQRLRHALQPILNHPYWPALATIEQISDELLRSARQRYRGHGKHLSATPAYRALLQRIRAVTLQQSLHESSAPHN
;
A
#
# COMPACT_ATOMS: atom_id res chain seq x y z
N MET A 1 13.29 -59.88 17.76
CA MET A 1 13.00 -59.70 16.32
C MET A 1 12.20 -58.41 16.19
N HIS A 2 12.78 -57.37 15.59
CA HIS A 2 12.10 -56.07 15.42
C HIS A 2 11.17 -56.14 14.21
N SER A 3 9.88 -55.87 14.40
CA SER A 3 8.95 -55.70 13.29
C SER A 3 9.16 -54.29 12.71
N PRO A 4 9.47 -54.13 11.42
CA PRO A 4 9.56 -52.81 10.80
C PRO A 4 8.19 -52.12 10.83
N TYR A 5 8.19 -50.77 10.89
CA TYR A 5 6.97 -49.97 10.81
C TYR A 5 6.16 -50.33 9.56
N PHE A 6 4.89 -50.69 9.77
CA PHE A 6 4.03 -51.18 8.69
C PHE A 6 3.22 -50.04 8.03
N THR A 7 3.44 -49.80 6.74
CA THR A 7 2.74 -48.75 5.96
C THR A 7 1.93 -49.35 4.81
N PRO A 8 0.63 -49.64 4.98
CA PRO A 8 -0.20 -50.21 3.92
C PRO A 8 -0.77 -49.15 2.94
N TRP A 9 -0.45 -47.87 3.12
CA TRP A 9 -1.12 -46.78 2.43
C TRP A 9 -0.51 -46.49 1.06
N GLN A 10 -1.32 -46.56 -0.01
CA GLN A 10 -0.91 -46.19 -1.36
C GLN A 10 -0.93 -44.67 -1.57
N PRO A 11 0.19 -44.04 -1.99
CA PRO A 11 0.28 -42.58 -2.18
C PRO A 11 -0.77 -41.99 -3.12
N ASN A 12 -1.14 -42.70 -4.19
CA ASN A 12 -2.12 -42.23 -5.16
C ASN A 12 -3.52 -42.10 -4.53
N LEU A 13 -3.93 -43.08 -3.72
CA LEU A 13 -5.21 -43.06 -3.01
C LEU A 13 -5.23 -41.99 -1.91
N ILE A 14 -4.11 -41.82 -1.19
CA ILE A 14 -3.98 -40.73 -0.20
C ILE A 14 -4.23 -39.38 -0.87
N ARG A 15 -3.54 -39.11 -1.99
CA ARG A 15 -3.69 -37.85 -2.74
C ARG A 15 -5.10 -37.67 -3.31
N GLN A 16 -5.80 -38.75 -3.64
CA GLN A 16 -7.19 -38.70 -4.12
C GLN A 16 -8.19 -38.35 -3.01
N VAL A 17 -8.02 -38.90 -1.80
CA VAL A 17 -8.96 -38.72 -0.68
C VAL A 17 -8.70 -37.44 0.10
N LEU A 18 -7.44 -37.07 0.32
CA LEU A 18 -7.02 -35.88 1.07
C LEU A 18 -6.84 -34.65 0.15
N THR A 19 -7.59 -34.58 -0.95
CA THR A 19 -7.71 -33.34 -1.75
C THR A 19 -8.44 -32.27 -0.93
N THR A 20 -7.92 -31.04 -0.97
CA THR A 20 -8.39 -29.93 -0.14
C THR A 20 -9.32 -28.96 -0.85
N GLU A 21 -9.61 -29.19 -2.14
CA GLU A 21 -10.66 -28.49 -2.87
C GLU A 21 -11.95 -29.32 -2.89
N SER A 22 -13.03 -28.72 -2.40
CA SER A 22 -14.39 -29.27 -2.30
C SER A 22 -14.88 -29.95 -3.59
N ARG A 23 -14.61 -29.34 -4.76
CA ARG A 23 -15.04 -29.83 -6.08
C ARG A 23 -14.11 -30.85 -6.76
N GLN A 24 -12.95 -31.13 -6.19
CA GLN A 24 -12.06 -32.17 -6.73
C GLN A 24 -12.53 -33.59 -6.36
N LYS A 25 -13.42 -33.72 -5.37
CA LYS A 25 -14.00 -35.00 -4.97
C LYS A 25 -15.30 -35.28 -5.72
N ALA A 26 -15.47 -36.52 -6.17
CA ALA A 26 -16.77 -37.00 -6.61
C ALA A 26 -17.77 -36.95 -5.45
N ARG A 27 -19.06 -36.71 -5.73
CA ARG A 27 -20.13 -36.57 -4.72
C ARG A 27 -20.14 -37.68 -3.66
N ALA A 28 -19.96 -38.93 -4.07
CA ALA A 28 -19.93 -40.07 -3.14
C ALA A 28 -18.74 -39.99 -2.16
N LEU A 29 -17.56 -39.61 -2.64
CA LEU A 29 -16.36 -39.45 -1.81
C LEU A 29 -16.47 -38.22 -0.90
N PHE A 30 -17.08 -37.14 -1.39
CA PHE A 30 -17.43 -35.98 -0.56
C PHE A 30 -18.32 -36.42 0.61
N LEU A 31 -19.48 -37.04 0.33
CA LEU A 31 -20.42 -37.48 1.38
C LEU A 31 -19.80 -38.46 2.38
N GLN A 32 -18.82 -39.26 1.96
CA GLN A 32 -18.11 -40.17 2.84
C GLN A 32 -17.10 -39.47 3.77
N THR A 33 -16.44 -38.41 3.28
CA THR A 33 -15.39 -37.69 4.03
C THR A 33 -15.91 -36.46 4.76
N HIS A 34 -17.06 -35.94 4.33
CA HIS A 34 -17.71 -34.80 4.91
C HIS A 34 -18.09 -35.09 6.36
N ARG A 35 -17.77 -34.13 7.23
CA ARG A 35 -18.18 -34.13 8.63
C ARG A 35 -19.01 -32.88 8.88
N PRO A 36 -20.20 -33.04 9.48
CA PRO A 36 -21.09 -31.92 9.72
C PRO A 36 -20.41 -30.82 10.53
N VAL A 37 -20.48 -29.58 10.04
CA VAL A 37 -20.01 -28.42 10.79
C VAL A 37 -21.04 -28.14 11.90
N ARG A 38 -20.69 -28.45 13.15
CA ARG A 38 -21.60 -28.35 14.30
C ARG A 38 -21.58 -26.99 14.99
N GLN A 39 -20.45 -26.30 14.93
CA GLN A 39 -20.25 -25.04 15.62
C GLN A 39 -19.89 -23.94 14.62
N VAL A 40 -20.89 -23.15 14.23
CA VAL A 40 -20.73 -21.89 13.51
C VAL A 40 -21.30 -20.80 14.39
N ARG A 41 -20.49 -19.82 14.76
CA ARG A 41 -20.95 -18.72 15.63
C ARG A 41 -21.78 -17.74 14.80
N VAL A 42 -23.02 -17.53 15.20
CA VAL A 42 -23.89 -16.52 14.59
C VAL A 42 -23.62 -15.20 15.29
N ASP A 43 -23.04 -14.25 14.58
CA ASP A 43 -22.78 -12.93 15.15
C ASP A 43 -23.98 -12.00 14.99
N PHE A 44 -24.65 -12.10 13.84
CA PHE A 44 -25.85 -11.34 13.52
C PHE A 44 -26.85 -12.26 12.82
N CYS A 45 -28.14 -12.09 13.13
CA CYS A 45 -29.23 -12.73 12.41
C CYS A 45 -30.48 -11.84 12.47
N LYS A 46 -31.06 -11.54 11.32
CA LYS A 46 -32.23 -10.67 11.17
C LYS A 46 -33.54 -11.41 11.48
N ASP A 47 -33.65 -12.63 10.97
CA ASP A 47 -34.92 -13.35 10.90
C ASP A 47 -35.10 -14.35 12.06
N ALA A 48 -34.10 -14.52 12.93
CA ALA A 48 -34.14 -15.42 14.08
C ALA A 48 -33.29 -14.91 15.25
N PRO A 49 -33.67 -15.19 16.52
CA PRO A 49 -32.94 -14.78 17.72
C PRO A 49 -31.73 -15.69 17.99
N LEU A 50 -30.86 -15.85 16.98
CA LEU A 50 -29.69 -16.72 17.01
C LEU A 50 -28.38 -15.97 17.27
N ALA A 51 -28.41 -14.62 17.30
CA ALA A 51 -27.22 -13.82 17.53
C ALA A 51 -26.52 -14.20 18.86
N GLY A 52 -25.20 -14.39 18.81
CA GLY A 52 -24.36 -14.87 19.90
C GLY A 52 -24.35 -16.39 20.09
N GLN A 53 -25.17 -17.17 19.38
CA GLN A 53 -25.27 -18.63 19.55
C GLN A 53 -24.41 -19.38 18.54
N PHE A 54 -24.09 -20.64 18.87
CA PHE A 54 -23.49 -21.59 17.93
C PHE A 54 -24.58 -22.41 17.26
N VAL A 55 -24.49 -22.54 15.93
CA VAL A 55 -25.41 -23.34 15.11
C VAL A 55 -24.64 -24.31 14.23
N GLY A 56 -25.29 -25.41 13.85
CA GLY A 56 -24.75 -26.35 12.86
C GLY A 56 -25.19 -26.02 11.43
N GLU A 57 -24.61 -26.72 10.45
CA GLU A 57 -24.91 -26.58 9.02
C GLU A 57 -26.39 -26.79 8.66
N GLU A 58 -27.12 -27.71 9.33
CA GLU A 58 -28.56 -27.90 9.11
C GLU A 58 -29.38 -26.69 9.56
N ALA A 59 -29.01 -26.04 10.67
CA ALA A 59 -29.68 -24.83 11.12
C ALA A 59 -29.42 -23.66 10.14
N ILE A 60 -28.22 -23.59 9.54
CA ILE A 60 -27.90 -22.64 8.47
C ILE A 60 -28.75 -22.91 7.23
N TYR A 61 -28.91 -24.18 6.85
CA TYR A 61 -29.78 -24.55 5.72
C TYR A 61 -31.25 -24.19 6.00
N VAL A 62 -31.76 -24.44 7.21
CA VAL A 62 -33.14 -24.04 7.60
C VAL A 62 -33.32 -22.53 7.54
N LEU A 63 -32.32 -21.76 8.00
CA LEU A 63 -32.32 -20.29 7.91
C LEU A 63 -32.36 -19.82 6.44
N LEU A 64 -31.57 -20.45 5.57
CA LEU A 64 -31.61 -20.21 4.14
C LEU A 64 -33.00 -20.55 3.58
N ALA A 65 -33.54 -21.73 3.93
CA ALA A 65 -34.82 -22.27 3.48
C ALA A 65 -36.03 -21.39 3.82
N ALA A 66 -36.02 -20.70 4.95
CA ALA A 66 -37.17 -20.01 5.54
C ALA A 66 -37.67 -18.76 4.77
N GLY A 67 -37.04 -18.35 3.68
CA GLY A 67 -37.44 -17.14 2.93
C GLY A 67 -38.59 -17.35 1.98
N ALA A 68 -39.46 -16.34 1.87
CA ALA A 68 -40.46 -16.29 0.82
C ALA A 68 -39.81 -16.28 -0.58
N LEU A 69 -40.47 -16.90 -1.57
CA LEU A 69 -39.96 -16.97 -2.94
C LEU A 69 -39.81 -15.59 -3.57
N ASP A 70 -40.73 -14.67 -3.27
CA ASP A 70 -40.81 -13.31 -3.78
C ASP A 70 -39.98 -12.29 -2.97
N ALA A 71 -39.38 -12.70 -1.84
CA ALA A 71 -38.53 -11.82 -1.05
C ALA A 71 -37.39 -11.25 -1.90
N ASP A 72 -36.94 -10.04 -1.54
CA ASP A 72 -35.80 -9.41 -2.19
C ASP A 72 -34.49 -10.23 -2.01
N ASN A 73 -33.36 -9.72 -2.50
CA ASN A 73 -32.08 -10.41 -2.32
C ASN A 73 -31.75 -10.57 -0.83
N ARG A 74 -31.33 -11.77 -0.42
CA ARG A 74 -30.96 -12.07 0.96
C ARG A 74 -29.52 -12.52 1.03
N LEU A 75 -28.75 -11.87 1.88
CA LEU A 75 -27.30 -12.10 1.98
C LEU A 75 -26.96 -12.83 3.27
N PHE A 76 -26.14 -13.86 3.15
CA PHE A 76 -25.62 -14.65 4.26
C PHE A 76 -24.09 -14.61 4.17
N LEU A 77 -23.46 -13.92 5.11
CA LEU A 77 -22.00 -13.79 5.16
C LEU A 77 -21.42 -14.98 5.92
N LEU A 78 -20.53 -15.73 5.27
CA LEU A 78 -19.82 -16.86 5.86
C LEU A 78 -18.32 -16.50 5.97
N LEU A 79 -17.86 -16.31 7.19
CA LEU A 79 -16.55 -15.74 7.48
C LEU A 79 -15.66 -16.78 8.16
N GLY A 80 -14.39 -16.80 7.80
CA GLY A 80 -13.39 -17.58 8.52
C GLY A 80 -12.04 -17.59 7.81
N GLU A 81 -10.98 -18.00 8.52
CA GLU A 81 -9.65 -18.07 7.94
C GLU A 81 -9.54 -19.04 6.75
N ALA A 82 -8.44 -18.95 6.01
CA ALA A 82 -8.13 -19.87 4.92
C ALA A 82 -8.12 -21.33 5.43
N GLY A 83 -8.89 -22.20 4.77
CA GLY A 83 -8.96 -23.62 5.14
C GLY A 83 -9.95 -23.97 6.26
N ALA A 84 -10.70 -23.02 6.80
CA ALA A 84 -11.69 -23.22 7.88
C ALA A 84 -12.94 -24.05 7.52
N GLY A 85 -13.11 -24.45 6.25
CA GLY A 85 -14.28 -25.23 5.81
C GLY A 85 -15.38 -24.44 5.09
N LYS A 86 -15.13 -23.19 4.66
CA LYS A 86 -16.08 -22.38 3.86
C LYS A 86 -16.55 -23.11 2.59
N SER A 87 -15.60 -23.55 1.77
CA SER A 87 -15.87 -24.31 0.54
C SER A 87 -16.58 -25.64 0.81
N GLU A 88 -16.24 -26.31 1.93
CA GLU A 88 -16.89 -27.56 2.35
C GLU A 88 -18.38 -27.31 2.66
N LEU A 89 -18.69 -26.24 3.41
CA LEU A 89 -20.06 -25.86 3.74
C LEU A 89 -20.85 -25.41 2.49
N CYS A 90 -20.26 -24.62 1.60
CA CYS A 90 -20.89 -24.26 0.32
C CYS A 90 -21.20 -25.51 -0.52
N GLN A 91 -20.27 -26.44 -0.62
CA GLN A 91 -20.47 -27.69 -1.35
C GLN A 91 -21.55 -28.57 -0.74
N TRP A 92 -21.61 -28.62 0.59
CA TRP A 92 -22.68 -29.30 1.31
C TRP A 92 -24.05 -28.66 1.06
N LEU A 93 -24.14 -27.32 1.12
CA LEU A 93 -25.36 -26.56 0.82
C LEU A 93 -25.86 -26.81 -0.61
N GLU A 94 -24.95 -26.89 -1.59
CA GLU A 94 -25.27 -27.25 -2.98
C GLU A 94 -25.92 -28.64 -3.06
N TYR A 95 -25.37 -29.64 -2.37
CA TYR A 95 -25.90 -31.00 -2.37
C TYR A 95 -27.16 -31.19 -1.53
N ARG A 96 -27.34 -30.36 -0.51
CA ARG A 96 -28.48 -30.37 0.40
C ARG A 96 -29.69 -29.64 -0.18
N ALA A 97 -29.47 -28.65 -1.03
CA ALA A 97 -30.52 -27.90 -1.70
C ALA A 97 -31.38 -28.81 -2.58
N ASP A 98 -32.70 -28.79 -2.36
CA ASP A 98 -33.65 -29.48 -3.22
C ASP A 98 -33.78 -28.72 -4.55
N PRO A 99 -33.45 -29.32 -5.71
CA PRO A 99 -33.60 -28.68 -7.02
C PRO A 99 -35.04 -28.24 -7.34
N ALA A 100 -36.04 -28.83 -6.69
CA ALA A 100 -37.45 -28.45 -6.85
C ALA A 100 -37.79 -27.12 -6.16
N GLU A 101 -37.05 -26.75 -5.11
CA GLU A 101 -37.28 -25.53 -4.33
C GLU A 101 -36.20 -24.47 -4.56
N ARG A 102 -34.96 -24.90 -4.86
CA ARG A 102 -33.78 -24.05 -4.96
C ARG A 102 -32.88 -24.39 -6.15
N LEU A 103 -32.58 -23.38 -6.95
CA LEU A 103 -31.61 -23.48 -8.03
C LEU A 103 -30.23 -23.09 -7.49
N ALA A 104 -29.46 -24.08 -7.03
CA ALA A 104 -28.11 -23.85 -6.53
C ALA A 104 -27.13 -23.53 -7.68
N ILE A 105 -26.47 -22.38 -7.57
CA ILE A 105 -25.47 -21.87 -8.50
C ILE A 105 -24.19 -21.66 -7.72
N HIS A 106 -23.30 -22.64 -7.80
CA HIS A 106 -22.07 -22.64 -7.01
C HIS A 106 -20.86 -22.21 -7.85
N VAL A 107 -20.29 -21.06 -7.47
CA VAL A 107 -19.10 -20.45 -8.07
C VAL A 107 -17.88 -20.82 -7.22
N PRO A 108 -16.98 -21.67 -7.74
CA PRO A 108 -15.83 -22.15 -6.99
C PRO A 108 -14.72 -21.10 -6.93
N ARG A 109 -13.81 -21.24 -5.96
CA ARG A 109 -12.63 -20.37 -5.79
C ARG A 109 -11.74 -20.29 -7.04
N SER A 110 -11.66 -21.35 -7.85
CA SER A 110 -10.81 -21.40 -9.05
C SER A 110 -11.37 -20.60 -10.24
N MET A 111 -12.65 -20.22 -10.22
CA MET A 111 -13.28 -19.45 -11.30
C MET A 111 -13.15 -17.93 -11.06
N THR A 112 -12.06 -17.32 -11.50
CA THR A 112 -11.76 -15.90 -11.23
C THR A 112 -12.18 -14.92 -12.34
N SER A 113 -12.65 -15.40 -13.49
CA SER A 113 -13.00 -14.56 -14.65
C SER A 113 -14.49 -14.30 -14.76
N ALA A 114 -14.85 -13.05 -15.09
CA ALA A 114 -16.23 -12.61 -15.22
C ALA A 114 -16.98 -13.32 -16.34
N ALA A 115 -16.28 -13.65 -17.42
CA ALA A 115 -16.82 -14.43 -18.53
C ALA A 115 -17.24 -15.83 -18.07
N HIS A 116 -16.49 -16.46 -17.16
CA HIS A 116 -16.83 -17.78 -16.63
C HIS A 116 -18.04 -17.73 -15.70
N VAL A 117 -18.14 -16.72 -14.83
CA VAL A 117 -19.33 -16.52 -13.97
C VAL A 117 -20.57 -16.26 -14.82
N ALA A 118 -20.47 -15.38 -15.82
CA ALA A 118 -21.54 -15.13 -16.78
C ALA A 118 -21.97 -16.41 -17.53
N ALA A 119 -21.03 -17.22 -18.00
CA ALA A 119 -21.32 -18.50 -18.66
C ALA A 119 -22.07 -19.47 -17.73
N LEU A 120 -21.68 -19.54 -16.45
CA LEU A 120 -22.31 -20.39 -15.45
C LEU A 120 -23.75 -19.94 -15.17
N LEU A 121 -23.98 -18.64 -15.00
CA LEU A 121 -25.32 -18.06 -14.84
C LEU A 121 -26.21 -18.30 -16.07
N ARG A 122 -25.66 -18.15 -17.28
CA ARG A 122 -26.38 -18.42 -18.53
C ARG A 122 -26.76 -19.87 -18.70
N ARG A 123 -25.89 -20.79 -18.28
CA ARG A 123 -26.20 -22.22 -18.22
C ARG A 123 -27.36 -22.50 -17.26
N ALA A 124 -27.34 -21.88 -16.06
CA ALA A 124 -28.43 -22.00 -15.09
C ALA A 124 -29.77 -21.44 -15.62
N LEU A 125 -29.71 -20.41 -16.46
CA LEU A 125 -30.84 -19.81 -17.16
C LEU A 125 -31.35 -20.62 -18.37
N GLY A 126 -30.56 -21.56 -18.90
CA GLY A 126 -30.85 -22.24 -20.15
C GLY A 126 -30.62 -21.40 -21.42
N LEU A 127 -29.84 -20.31 -21.32
CA LEU A 127 -29.58 -19.34 -22.41
C LEU A 127 -28.30 -19.65 -23.21
N VAL A 128 -27.93 -20.92 -23.34
CA VAL A 128 -26.71 -21.34 -24.05
C VAL A 128 -26.82 -20.95 -25.53
N GLY A 129 -25.97 -20.01 -25.99
CA GLY A 129 -25.95 -19.52 -27.38
C GLY A 129 -26.44 -18.09 -27.60
N ALA A 130 -26.92 -17.38 -26.58
CA ALA A 130 -27.29 -15.96 -26.69
C ALA A 130 -26.05 -15.04 -26.78
N THR A 131 -26.11 -13.93 -27.52
CA THR A 131 -25.02 -12.93 -27.60
C THR A 131 -24.80 -12.25 -26.24
N PRO A 132 -23.56 -11.94 -25.84
CA PRO A 132 -23.19 -11.54 -24.48
C PRO A 132 -23.59 -10.11 -24.08
N LEU A 133 -24.41 -9.42 -24.87
CA LEU A 133 -24.98 -8.10 -24.62
C LEU A 133 -26.05 -7.91 -25.72
N HIS A 134 -27.32 -7.72 -25.35
CA HIS A 134 -28.41 -7.83 -26.34
C HIS A 134 -28.45 -6.75 -27.45
N HIS A 135 -27.59 -5.72 -27.46
CA HIS A 135 -27.71 -4.61 -28.44
C HIS A 135 -26.41 -4.06 -29.08
N THR A 136 -25.21 -4.45 -28.63
CA THR A 136 -23.96 -3.87 -29.15
C THR A 136 -23.20 -4.88 -30.02
N PRO A 137 -22.97 -4.62 -31.32
CA PRO A 137 -22.20 -5.51 -32.17
C PRO A 137 -20.81 -5.81 -31.57
N LEU A 138 -20.32 -7.05 -31.67
CA LEU A 138 -19.01 -7.45 -31.13
C LEU A 138 -17.87 -6.54 -31.62
N ALA A 139 -17.95 -6.07 -32.86
CA ALA A 139 -16.99 -5.12 -33.42
C ALA A 139 -16.93 -3.77 -32.68
N VAL A 140 -18.07 -3.29 -32.16
CA VAL A 140 -18.14 -2.06 -31.36
C VAL A 140 -17.57 -2.32 -29.96
N GLN A 141 -17.82 -3.49 -29.39
CA GLN A 141 -17.26 -3.88 -28.09
C GLN A 141 -15.73 -3.99 -28.14
N ALA A 142 -15.20 -4.66 -29.17
CA ALA A 142 -13.76 -4.77 -29.39
C ALA A 142 -13.07 -3.41 -29.50
N ARG A 143 -13.69 -2.43 -30.16
CA ARG A 143 -13.19 -1.04 -30.22
C ARG A 143 -13.21 -0.36 -28.85
N HIS A 144 -14.27 -0.56 -28.06
CA HIS A 144 -14.36 0.03 -26.73
C HIS A 144 -13.31 -0.55 -25.76
N ILE A 145 -13.05 -1.86 -25.84
CA ILE A 145 -11.96 -2.55 -25.14
C ILE A 145 -10.61 -1.95 -25.51
N ALA A 146 -10.34 -1.80 -26.81
CA ALA A 146 -9.09 -1.22 -27.30
C ALA A 146 -8.88 0.22 -26.83
N LEU A 147 -9.94 1.05 -26.83
CA LEU A 147 -9.89 2.41 -26.31
C LEU A 147 -9.62 2.46 -24.79
N SER A 148 -10.25 1.56 -24.04
CA SER A 148 -10.02 1.45 -22.58
C SER A 148 -8.59 0.99 -22.27
N ALA A 149 -8.06 0.06 -23.06
CA ALA A 149 -6.66 -0.33 -23.01
C ALA A 149 -5.73 0.86 -23.29
N THR A 150 -6.05 1.72 -24.27
CA THR A 150 -5.26 2.93 -24.54
C THR A 150 -5.24 3.87 -23.34
N ILE A 151 -6.37 4.07 -22.65
CA ILE A 151 -6.41 4.89 -21.43
C ILE A 151 -5.51 4.29 -20.34
N LEU A 152 -5.64 2.98 -20.09
CA LEU A 152 -4.85 2.26 -19.10
C LEU A 152 -3.34 2.29 -19.39
N LEU A 153 -2.96 2.31 -20.67
CA LEU A 153 -1.57 2.43 -21.11
C LEU A 153 -0.92 3.73 -20.63
N TYR A 154 -1.67 4.83 -20.64
CA TYR A 154 -1.21 6.12 -20.13
C TYR A 154 -1.26 6.22 -18.60
N GLU A 155 -2.20 5.55 -17.94
CA GLU A 155 -2.35 5.58 -16.48
C GLU A 155 -1.35 4.69 -15.73
N HIS A 156 -1.08 3.49 -16.25
CA HIS A 156 -0.31 2.46 -15.55
C HIS A 156 1.13 2.29 -16.07
N GLY A 157 1.46 2.89 -17.22
CA GLY A 157 2.81 3.09 -17.78
C GLY A 157 3.83 1.99 -17.47
N ASP A 158 3.64 0.78 -18.01
CA ASP A 158 4.64 -0.29 -17.88
C ASP A 158 5.92 0.13 -18.63
N PRO A 159 7.12 0.11 -17.99
CA PRO A 159 8.38 0.46 -18.64
C PRO A 159 8.67 -0.36 -19.90
N ALA A 160 8.15 -1.59 -19.98
CA ALA A 160 8.27 -2.45 -21.16
C ALA A 160 7.44 -1.94 -22.36
N LEU A 161 6.53 -0.99 -22.12
CA LEU A 161 5.68 -0.35 -23.12
C LEU A 161 6.13 1.08 -23.44
N LEU A 162 7.36 1.46 -23.07
CA LEU A 162 7.99 2.71 -23.49
C LEU A 162 8.86 2.48 -24.75
N PRO A 163 8.79 3.35 -25.76
CA PRO A 163 7.87 4.49 -25.90
C PRO A 163 6.42 4.03 -26.14
N VAL A 164 5.44 4.82 -25.69
CA VAL A 164 4.00 4.47 -25.71
C VAL A 164 3.40 4.40 -27.11
N ALA A 165 3.86 5.28 -28.03
CA ALA A 165 3.22 5.48 -29.34
C ALA A 165 3.06 4.23 -30.22
N PRO A 166 4.05 3.31 -30.34
CA PRO A 166 3.89 2.07 -31.12
C PRO A 166 2.82 1.13 -30.56
N TRP A 167 2.63 1.12 -29.23
CA TRP A 167 1.65 0.27 -28.55
C TRP A 167 0.24 0.83 -28.69
N GLU A 168 0.08 2.15 -28.63
CA GLU A 168 -1.17 2.83 -28.96
C GLU A 168 -1.60 2.55 -30.41
N ALA A 169 -0.66 2.61 -31.37
CA ALA A 169 -0.95 2.28 -32.77
C ALA A 169 -1.38 0.81 -32.95
N LEU A 170 -0.84 -0.10 -32.13
CA LEU A 170 -1.21 -1.51 -32.11
C LEU A 170 -2.62 -1.71 -31.55
N LEU A 171 -2.95 -1.01 -30.45
CA LEU A 171 -4.30 -1.01 -29.86
C LEU A 171 -5.36 -0.50 -30.85
N ALA A 172 -5.01 0.47 -31.71
CA ALA A 172 -5.89 0.98 -32.76
C ALA A 172 -6.00 0.07 -34.00
N HIS A 173 -5.19 -0.99 -34.12
CA HIS A 173 -5.07 -1.77 -35.35
C HIS A 173 -6.28 -2.68 -35.62
N ALA A 174 -6.70 -2.77 -36.88
CA ALA A 174 -7.90 -3.51 -37.28
C ALA A 174 -7.83 -5.02 -36.96
N GLU A 175 -6.66 -5.64 -37.14
CA GLU A 175 -6.44 -7.06 -36.84
C GLU A 175 -6.55 -7.37 -35.34
N LEU A 176 -6.15 -6.44 -34.47
CA LEU A 176 -6.35 -6.60 -33.02
C LEU A 176 -7.83 -6.61 -32.68
N HIS A 177 -8.60 -5.69 -33.27
CA HIS A 177 -10.05 -5.64 -33.09
C HIS A 177 -10.71 -6.95 -33.56
N ALA A 178 -10.26 -7.53 -34.68
CA ALA A 178 -10.77 -8.81 -35.17
C ALA A 178 -10.47 -9.96 -34.18
N ALA A 179 -9.26 -10.03 -33.64
CA ALA A 179 -8.89 -11.03 -32.64
C ALA A 179 -9.70 -10.88 -31.33
N LEU A 180 -9.98 -9.64 -30.90
CA LEU A 180 -10.87 -9.37 -29.78
C LEU A 180 -12.30 -9.85 -30.05
N VAL A 181 -12.84 -9.61 -31.26
CA VAL A 181 -14.16 -10.12 -31.67
C VAL A 181 -14.22 -11.65 -31.60
N GLU A 182 -13.21 -12.34 -32.12
CA GLU A 182 -13.12 -13.80 -32.07
C GLU A 182 -13.09 -14.31 -30.62
N HIS A 183 -12.29 -13.67 -29.76
CA HIS A 183 -12.20 -14.01 -28.35
C HIS A 183 -13.55 -13.86 -27.62
N LEU A 184 -14.26 -12.76 -27.88
CA LEU A 184 -15.59 -12.52 -27.32
C LEU A 184 -16.63 -13.54 -27.84
N ALA A 185 -16.56 -13.91 -29.12
CA ALA A 185 -17.44 -14.92 -29.72
C ALA A 185 -17.19 -16.32 -29.15
N ALA A 186 -15.93 -16.70 -28.92
CA ALA A 186 -15.56 -17.96 -28.28
C ALA A 186 -16.09 -18.03 -26.83
N ALA A 187 -15.95 -16.93 -26.08
CA ALA A 187 -16.49 -16.80 -24.73
C ALA A 187 -18.03 -16.91 -24.73
N ALA A 188 -18.71 -16.24 -25.67
CA ALA A 188 -20.17 -16.31 -25.81
C ALA A 188 -20.67 -17.74 -26.11
N ALA A 189 -19.88 -18.55 -26.81
CA ALA A 189 -20.16 -19.95 -27.10
C ALA A 189 -19.75 -20.92 -25.97
N GLY A 190 -19.23 -20.43 -24.84
CA GLY A 190 -18.80 -21.26 -23.71
C GLY A 190 -17.49 -22.03 -23.93
N ARG A 191 -16.64 -21.61 -24.89
CA ARG A 191 -15.35 -22.24 -25.16
C ARG A 191 -14.25 -21.67 -24.27
N SER A 192 -14.03 -22.28 -23.11
CA SER A 192 -13.08 -21.81 -22.09
C SER A 192 -11.59 -22.01 -22.43
N SER A 193 -11.25 -22.71 -23.53
CA SER A 193 -9.88 -22.99 -23.96
C SER A 193 -9.28 -21.97 -24.94
N HIS A 194 -10.04 -20.92 -25.30
CA HIS A 194 -9.60 -19.93 -26.28
C HIS A 194 -8.76 -18.82 -25.64
N HIS A 195 -7.56 -18.55 -26.19
CA HIS A 195 -6.63 -17.52 -25.71
C HIS A 195 -6.52 -16.36 -26.70
N LEU A 196 -6.56 -15.12 -26.21
CA LEU A 196 -6.35 -13.92 -27.03
C LEU A 196 -4.87 -13.78 -27.39
N LEU A 197 -4.54 -13.91 -28.68
CA LEU A 197 -3.20 -13.70 -29.27
C LEU A 197 -2.02 -14.14 -28.38
N PRO A 198 -1.83 -15.45 -28.16
CA PRO A 198 -0.83 -15.98 -27.23
C PRO A 198 0.63 -15.64 -27.60
N ALA A 199 0.88 -15.22 -28.84
CA ALA A 199 2.17 -14.75 -29.33
C ALA A 199 1.99 -13.54 -30.27
N PRO A 200 3.03 -12.71 -30.49
CA PRO A 200 2.94 -11.55 -31.36
C PRO A 200 2.69 -11.99 -32.82
N PRO A 201 1.61 -11.52 -33.47
CA PRO A 201 1.32 -11.84 -34.86
C PRO A 201 2.22 -11.06 -35.84
N ALA A 202 2.34 -11.55 -37.07
CA ALA A 202 3.24 -10.98 -38.08
C ALA A 202 2.94 -9.51 -38.45
N TRP A 203 1.71 -9.04 -38.26
CA TRP A 203 1.37 -7.63 -38.50
C TRP A 203 1.85 -6.71 -37.36
N ALA A 204 2.06 -7.22 -36.14
CA ALA A 204 2.52 -6.43 -35.01
C ALA A 204 3.96 -5.90 -35.20
N THR A 205 4.81 -6.64 -35.92
CA THR A 205 6.19 -6.25 -36.23
C THR A 205 6.27 -5.06 -37.21
N THR A 206 5.19 -4.74 -37.91
CA THR A 206 5.13 -3.57 -38.81
C THR A 206 4.99 -2.25 -38.05
N LEU A 207 4.40 -2.30 -36.84
CA LEU A 207 4.16 -1.15 -35.97
C LEU A 207 5.26 -1.01 -34.90
N VAL A 208 5.63 -2.12 -34.26
CA VAL A 208 6.77 -2.21 -33.36
C VAL A 208 7.95 -2.81 -34.13
N ARG A 209 8.76 -1.94 -34.75
CA ARG A 209 9.84 -2.35 -35.66
C ARG A 209 10.96 -3.16 -34.98
N ASP A 210 11.15 -2.96 -33.68
CA ASP A 210 12.10 -3.72 -32.88
C ASP A 210 11.46 -5.03 -32.38
N HIS A 211 11.97 -6.16 -32.91
CA HIS A 211 11.46 -7.49 -32.58
C HIS A 211 11.75 -7.89 -31.12
N ALA A 212 12.85 -7.41 -30.54
CA ALA A 212 13.20 -7.69 -29.15
C ALA A 212 12.29 -6.91 -28.21
N ALA A 213 12.03 -5.63 -28.51
CA ALA A 213 11.08 -4.80 -27.76
C ALA A 213 9.64 -5.36 -27.87
N LEU A 214 9.23 -5.83 -29.05
CA LEU A 214 7.92 -6.45 -29.25
C LEU A 214 7.77 -7.71 -28.38
N ALA A 215 8.76 -8.61 -28.39
CA ALA A 215 8.72 -9.82 -27.59
C ALA A 215 8.71 -9.55 -26.08
N ALA A 216 9.46 -8.54 -25.63
CA ALA A 216 9.52 -8.15 -24.21
C ALA A 216 8.24 -7.44 -23.73
N GLY A 217 7.65 -6.58 -24.57
CA GLY A 217 6.44 -5.83 -24.24
C GLY A 217 5.12 -6.59 -24.48
N TRP A 218 5.11 -7.65 -25.29
CA TRP A 218 3.89 -8.41 -25.60
C TRP A 218 3.13 -8.94 -24.36
N PRO A 219 3.80 -9.55 -23.37
CA PRO A 219 3.11 -10.00 -22.15
C PRO A 219 2.51 -8.84 -21.34
N ALA A 220 3.15 -7.66 -21.36
CA ALA A 220 2.64 -6.46 -20.69
C ALA A 220 1.39 -5.92 -21.39
N LEU A 221 1.40 -5.87 -22.73
CA LEU A 221 0.25 -5.51 -23.53
C LEU A 221 -0.94 -6.46 -23.31
N LEU A 222 -0.71 -7.78 -23.26
CA LEU A 222 -1.77 -8.76 -23.01
C LEU A 222 -2.41 -8.59 -21.62
N ARG A 223 -1.60 -8.34 -20.58
CA ARG A 223 -2.13 -8.03 -19.23
C ARG A 223 -3.00 -6.78 -19.23
N LEU A 224 -2.57 -5.75 -19.94
CA LEU A 224 -3.29 -4.49 -20.07
C LEU A 224 -4.61 -4.67 -20.85
N LEU A 225 -4.62 -5.44 -21.94
CA LEU A 225 -5.83 -5.80 -22.68
C LEU A 225 -6.80 -6.64 -21.85
N GLN A 226 -6.27 -7.56 -21.04
CA GLN A 226 -7.09 -8.34 -20.11
C GLN A 226 -7.76 -7.44 -19.07
N HIS A 227 -7.05 -6.45 -18.54
CA HIS A 227 -7.62 -5.48 -17.62
C HIS A 227 -8.70 -4.60 -18.29
N ALA A 228 -8.48 -4.19 -19.54
CA ALA A 228 -9.47 -3.44 -20.32
C ALA A 228 -10.74 -4.27 -20.61
N LEU A 229 -10.58 -5.56 -20.95
CA LEU A 229 -11.68 -6.52 -21.12
C LEU A 229 -12.51 -6.65 -19.84
N GLU A 230 -11.83 -6.74 -18.69
CA GLU A 230 -12.47 -6.80 -17.37
C GLU A 230 -13.28 -5.54 -17.06
N GLN A 231 -12.84 -4.36 -17.48
CA GLN A 231 -13.58 -3.11 -17.23
C GLN A 231 -14.80 -2.92 -18.15
N THR A 232 -14.70 -3.38 -19.40
CA THR A 232 -15.67 -3.06 -20.48
C THR A 232 -16.82 -4.06 -20.61
N LEU A 233 -16.61 -5.35 -20.30
CA LEU A 233 -17.68 -6.37 -20.31
C LEU A 233 -18.74 -6.17 -19.20
N TRP A 234 -18.54 -5.19 -18.32
CA TRP A 234 -19.29 -5.00 -17.07
C TRP A 234 -20.27 -3.83 -17.07
N LEU A 235 -20.53 -3.20 -18.22
CA LEU A 235 -21.40 -2.02 -18.31
C LEU A 235 -22.90 -2.35 -18.48
N GLY A 236 -23.33 -3.62 -18.42
CA GLY A 236 -24.78 -3.91 -18.41
C GLY A 236 -25.27 -5.35 -18.26
N ASP A 237 -24.49 -6.38 -18.65
CA ASP A 237 -25.08 -7.72 -18.84
C ASP A 237 -25.28 -8.52 -17.53
N LEU A 238 -24.38 -8.43 -16.54
CA LEU A 238 -24.46 -9.29 -15.35
C LEU A 238 -25.66 -8.98 -14.44
N ARG A 239 -25.94 -7.69 -14.19
CA ARG A 239 -27.10 -7.23 -13.41
C ARG A 239 -28.41 -7.63 -14.09
N LEU A 240 -28.48 -7.47 -15.41
CA LEU A 240 -29.63 -7.92 -16.21
C LEU A 240 -29.78 -9.45 -16.16
N MET A 241 -28.69 -10.21 -16.31
CA MET A 241 -28.70 -11.67 -16.22
C MET A 241 -29.16 -12.17 -14.85
N LEU A 242 -28.70 -11.57 -13.76
CA LEU A 242 -29.14 -11.92 -12.41
C LEU A 242 -30.62 -11.57 -12.17
N GLY A 243 -31.10 -10.45 -12.71
CA GLY A 243 -32.52 -10.09 -12.68
C GLY A 243 -33.39 -11.06 -13.49
N GLN A 244 -32.94 -11.43 -14.69
CA GLN A 244 -33.59 -12.45 -15.52
C GLN A 244 -33.61 -13.82 -14.84
N LEU A 245 -32.52 -14.19 -14.15
CA LEU A 245 -32.43 -15.42 -13.37
C LEU A 245 -33.42 -15.43 -12.22
N GLY A 246 -33.47 -14.37 -11.43
CA GLY A 246 -34.45 -14.22 -10.35
C GLY A 246 -35.88 -14.37 -10.87
N THR A 247 -36.22 -13.64 -11.95
CA THR A 247 -37.56 -13.65 -12.55
C THR A 247 -37.92 -15.03 -13.13
N ALA A 248 -37.00 -15.66 -13.87
CA ALA A 248 -37.22 -16.95 -14.50
C ALA A 248 -37.34 -18.09 -13.48
N ALA A 249 -36.57 -18.03 -12.40
CA ALA A 249 -36.65 -19.00 -11.31
C ALA A 249 -37.95 -18.81 -10.50
N LEU A 250 -38.32 -17.57 -10.19
CA LEU A 250 -39.60 -17.25 -9.53
C LEU A 250 -40.80 -17.76 -10.33
N ALA A 251 -40.79 -17.58 -11.66
CA ALA A 251 -41.84 -18.12 -12.54
C ALA A 251 -41.94 -19.65 -12.52
N ARG A 252 -40.87 -20.36 -12.11
CA ARG A 252 -40.83 -21.82 -11.94
C ARG A 252 -41.15 -22.25 -10.50
N GLY A 253 -41.40 -21.31 -9.58
CA GLY A 253 -41.61 -21.60 -8.16
C GLY A 253 -40.32 -21.94 -7.40
N VAL A 254 -39.16 -21.58 -7.95
CA VAL A 254 -37.83 -21.94 -7.42
C VAL A 254 -37.07 -20.68 -7.03
N ARG A 255 -36.30 -20.71 -5.94
CA ARG A 255 -35.46 -19.59 -5.53
C ARG A 255 -33.97 -19.84 -5.87
N PRO A 256 -33.30 -18.95 -6.63
CA PRO A 256 -31.86 -19.03 -6.85
C PRO A 256 -31.06 -18.96 -5.55
N LEU A 257 -30.13 -19.89 -5.38
CA LEU A 257 -29.15 -19.92 -4.31
C LEU A 257 -27.75 -19.76 -4.90
N LEU A 258 -27.20 -18.55 -4.82
CA LEU A 258 -25.85 -18.23 -5.27
C LEU A 258 -24.84 -18.54 -4.16
N LEU A 259 -23.96 -19.50 -4.40
CA LEU A 259 -22.91 -19.91 -3.45
C LEU A 259 -21.56 -19.41 -3.97
N LEU A 260 -20.98 -18.42 -3.30
CA LEU A 260 -19.66 -17.88 -3.62
C LEU A 260 -18.67 -18.34 -2.55
N GLU A 261 -17.76 -19.26 -2.89
CA GLU A 261 -16.86 -19.87 -1.89
C GLU A 261 -15.90 -18.88 -1.22
N ASP A 262 -15.40 -17.91 -2.00
CA ASP A 262 -14.37 -16.99 -1.55
C ASP A 262 -14.40 -15.68 -2.34
N VAL A 263 -15.25 -14.72 -1.97
CA VAL A 263 -15.36 -13.40 -2.63
C VAL A 263 -14.04 -12.61 -2.63
N THR A 264 -13.07 -12.95 -1.76
CA THR A 264 -11.78 -12.26 -1.71
C THR A 264 -10.88 -12.60 -2.90
N ALA A 265 -11.06 -13.77 -3.50
CA ALA A 265 -10.37 -14.19 -4.73
C ALA A 265 -10.90 -13.43 -5.98
N PHE A 266 -12.08 -12.82 -5.89
CA PHE A 266 -12.79 -12.14 -6.97
C PHE A 266 -12.45 -10.64 -6.99
N ARG A 267 -11.18 -10.30 -7.28
CA ARG A 267 -10.64 -8.93 -7.13
C ARG A 267 -11.46 -7.78 -7.76
N LEU A 268 -12.12 -8.00 -8.91
CA LEU A 268 -12.97 -7.01 -9.61
C LEU A 268 -14.44 -7.44 -9.73
N LEU A 269 -14.69 -8.76 -9.72
CA LEU A 269 -16.03 -9.35 -9.74
C LEU A 269 -16.84 -8.99 -8.48
N GLY A 270 -16.16 -8.84 -7.33
CA GLY A 270 -16.76 -8.58 -6.04
C GLY A 270 -17.57 -7.29 -5.99
N ASP A 271 -17.01 -6.16 -6.40
CA ASP A 271 -17.58 -4.86 -6.02
C ASP A 271 -18.92 -4.58 -6.73
N ARG A 272 -19.02 -4.82 -8.04
CA ARG A 272 -20.28 -4.61 -8.80
C ARG A 272 -21.32 -5.75 -8.63
N LEU A 273 -20.89 -6.98 -8.33
CA LEU A 273 -21.81 -8.07 -7.98
C LEU A 273 -22.44 -7.79 -6.60
N LEU A 274 -21.62 -7.33 -5.65
CA LEU A 274 -22.09 -6.89 -4.34
C LEU A 274 -23.06 -5.72 -4.47
N ASP A 275 -22.80 -4.73 -5.35
CA ASP A 275 -23.74 -3.64 -5.63
C ASP A 275 -25.12 -4.17 -6.07
N TYR A 276 -25.19 -5.14 -6.99
CA TYR A 276 -26.47 -5.75 -7.39
C TYR A 276 -27.14 -6.48 -6.23
N LEU A 277 -26.37 -7.23 -5.44
CA LEU A 277 -26.88 -8.00 -4.32
C LEU A 277 -27.41 -7.10 -3.19
N LEU A 278 -26.84 -5.89 -3.06
CA LEU A 278 -27.19 -4.88 -2.07
C LEU A 278 -28.26 -3.89 -2.54
N ASP A 279 -28.47 -3.77 -3.85
CA ASP A 279 -29.48 -2.89 -4.46
C ASP A 279 -30.90 -3.23 -3.99
N LEU A 280 -31.62 -2.21 -3.51
CA LEU A 280 -32.99 -2.35 -3.01
C LEU A 280 -34.04 -2.57 -4.12
N SER A 281 -33.69 -2.29 -5.36
CA SER A 281 -34.57 -2.45 -6.52
C SER A 281 -34.44 -3.81 -7.22
N SER A 282 -33.46 -4.62 -6.83
CA SER A 282 -33.20 -5.97 -7.34
C SER A 282 -33.63 -7.04 -6.32
N GLY A 283 -34.01 -8.23 -6.79
CA GLY A 283 -34.63 -9.22 -5.92
C GLY A 283 -34.56 -10.69 -6.36
N HIS A 284 -35.05 -11.55 -5.47
CA HIS A 284 -35.27 -12.98 -5.62
C HIS A 284 -34.03 -13.89 -5.56
N VAL A 285 -32.87 -13.44 -5.09
CA VAL A 285 -31.68 -14.30 -4.94
C VAL A 285 -31.27 -14.45 -3.48
N ASP A 286 -31.01 -15.68 -3.04
CA ASP A 286 -30.27 -15.93 -1.80
C ASP A 286 -28.78 -16.06 -2.14
N ALA A 287 -27.92 -15.26 -1.53
CA ALA A 287 -26.48 -15.32 -1.75
C ALA A 287 -25.73 -15.67 -0.45
N VAL A 288 -24.98 -16.78 -0.49
CA VAL A 288 -24.01 -17.14 0.55
C VAL A 288 -22.63 -16.68 0.08
N LEU A 289 -22.03 -15.77 0.84
CA LEU A 289 -20.79 -15.11 0.49
C LEU A 289 -19.70 -15.57 1.47
N GLY A 290 -18.84 -16.48 1.02
CA GLY A 290 -17.66 -16.91 1.74
C GLY A 290 -16.56 -15.85 1.67
N ALA A 291 -16.01 -15.41 2.81
CA ALA A 291 -14.89 -14.48 2.85
C ALA A 291 -13.89 -14.83 3.96
N THR A 292 -12.66 -14.37 3.82
CA THR A 292 -11.69 -14.42 4.92
C THR A 292 -12.05 -13.39 5.99
N THR A 293 -11.80 -13.74 7.24
CA THR A 293 -11.90 -12.82 8.40
C THR A 293 -11.14 -11.51 8.10
N GLY A 294 -11.75 -10.38 8.45
CA GLY A 294 -11.22 -9.03 8.13
C GLY A 294 -11.63 -8.46 6.76
N PHE A 295 -12.09 -9.28 5.80
CA PHE A 295 -12.58 -8.81 4.50
C PHE A 295 -13.75 -7.82 4.61
N GLU A 296 -14.64 -8.05 5.57
CA GLU A 296 -15.77 -7.16 5.86
C GLU A 296 -15.35 -5.73 6.25
N GLN A 297 -14.26 -5.59 6.99
CA GLN A 297 -13.75 -4.31 7.48
C GLN A 297 -13.08 -3.52 6.35
N THR A 298 -12.61 -4.19 5.31
CA THR A 298 -11.91 -3.55 4.19
C THR A 298 -12.81 -3.31 2.98
N ARG A 299 -13.69 -4.26 2.58
CA ARG A 299 -14.49 -4.14 1.34
C ARG A 299 -15.99 -3.93 1.54
N LEU A 300 -16.63 -4.60 2.51
CA LEU A 300 -18.04 -4.27 2.82
C LEU A 300 -18.15 -2.88 3.45
N ALA A 301 -17.13 -2.46 4.20
CA ALA A 301 -16.95 -1.07 4.62
C ALA A 301 -16.67 -0.10 3.45
N GLN A 302 -15.97 -0.54 2.38
CA GLN A 302 -15.80 0.29 1.17
C GLN A 302 -17.08 0.37 0.32
N ALA A 303 -17.88 -0.69 0.23
CA ALA A 303 -19.24 -0.62 -0.33
C ALA A 303 -20.14 0.30 0.54
N SER A 304 -19.87 0.40 1.84
CA SER A 304 -20.53 1.36 2.76
C SER A 304 -20.13 2.82 2.55
N LEU A 305 -18.99 3.09 1.90
CA LEU A 305 -18.55 4.45 1.57
C LEU A 305 -19.29 5.04 0.34
N ALA A 306 -20.04 4.23 -0.40
CA ALA A 306 -20.90 4.68 -1.51
C ALA A 306 -22.37 4.88 -1.11
N GLY A 307 -22.78 4.49 0.09
CA GLY A 307 -24.14 4.62 0.58
C GLY A 307 -24.29 4.03 1.99
N ASP A 308 -24.91 4.83 2.86
CA ASP A 308 -25.44 4.52 4.18
C ASP A 308 -25.56 3.00 4.48
N LEU A 309 -24.95 2.54 5.59
CA LEU A 309 -25.01 1.15 6.12
C LEU A 309 -26.42 0.56 6.18
N THR A 310 -27.44 1.41 6.08
CA THR A 310 -28.87 1.11 5.95
C THR A 310 -29.18 0.08 4.86
N HIS A 311 -28.53 0.13 3.68
CA HIS A 311 -28.83 -0.80 2.58
C HIS A 311 -28.27 -2.22 2.82
N VAL A 312 -27.04 -2.31 3.34
CA VAL A 312 -26.42 -3.58 3.74
C VAL A 312 -27.21 -4.21 4.89
N HIS A 313 -27.58 -3.45 5.92
CA HIS A 313 -28.42 -3.95 7.01
C HIS A 313 -29.81 -4.40 6.56
N GLN A 314 -30.35 -3.82 5.48
CA GLN A 314 -31.65 -4.24 4.95
C GLN A 314 -31.59 -5.60 4.24
N ARG A 315 -30.51 -5.91 3.49
CA ARG A 315 -30.36 -7.16 2.74
C ARG A 315 -29.57 -8.26 3.45
N LEU A 316 -28.74 -7.93 4.44
CA LEU A 316 -28.03 -8.89 5.28
C LEU A 316 -29.01 -9.64 6.20
N CYS A 317 -29.08 -10.96 6.04
CA CYS A 317 -29.92 -11.84 6.85
C CYS A 317 -29.14 -12.49 8.00
N ALA A 318 -27.89 -12.91 7.77
CA ALA A 318 -27.04 -13.44 8.84
C ALA A 318 -25.54 -13.27 8.59
N ARG A 319 -24.81 -13.20 9.70
CA ARG A 319 -23.34 -13.20 9.76
C ARG A 319 -22.87 -14.42 10.56
N LEU A 320 -22.15 -15.31 9.88
CA LEU A 320 -21.77 -16.64 10.34
C LEU A 320 -20.24 -16.74 10.39
N LEU A 321 -19.68 -17.04 11.56
CA LEU A 321 -18.24 -17.14 11.82
C LEU A 321 -17.84 -18.61 12.01
N LEU A 322 -16.89 -19.08 11.21
CA LEU A 322 -16.29 -20.42 11.30
C LEU A 322 -15.04 -20.46 12.18
N THR A 323 -14.36 -19.33 12.35
CA THR A 323 -13.13 -19.23 13.15
C THR A 323 -13.20 -18.15 14.20
N ASP A 324 -12.42 -18.32 15.26
CA ASP A 324 -12.15 -17.27 16.25
C ASP A 324 -11.17 -16.20 15.73
N GLU A 325 -10.89 -15.20 16.55
CA GLU A 325 -9.95 -14.09 16.25
C GLU A 325 -8.51 -14.55 16.02
N GLN A 326 -8.16 -15.77 16.44
CA GLN A 326 -6.82 -16.35 16.27
C GLN A 326 -6.75 -17.29 15.05
N GLY A 327 -7.86 -17.46 14.33
CA GLY A 327 -7.94 -18.31 13.15
C GLY A 327 -8.18 -19.80 13.44
N ARG A 328 -8.66 -20.15 14.63
CA ARG A 328 -8.99 -21.52 15.03
C ARG A 328 -10.43 -21.85 14.65
N THR A 329 -10.66 -23.01 14.05
CA THR A 329 -12.01 -23.43 13.63
C THR A 329 -12.84 -23.88 14.82
N TYR A 330 -14.03 -23.31 15.00
CA TYR A 330 -14.92 -23.63 16.11
C TYR A 330 -15.38 -25.11 16.08
N GLY A 331 -15.39 -25.77 17.25
CA GLY A 331 -15.85 -27.16 17.43
C GLY A 331 -15.01 -28.25 16.76
N LEU A 332 -13.94 -27.90 16.05
CA LEU A 332 -13.11 -28.87 15.33
C LEU A 332 -12.34 -29.80 16.28
N ASP A 333 -11.96 -29.32 17.45
CA ASP A 333 -11.28 -30.08 18.49
C ASP A 333 -12.15 -31.24 19.04
N GLU A 334 -13.45 -31.00 19.19
CA GLU A 334 -14.44 -32.01 19.61
C GLU A 334 -14.62 -33.11 18.55
N ASP A 335 -14.64 -32.74 17.26
CA ASP A 335 -14.91 -33.66 16.14
C ASP A 335 -13.64 -34.21 15.45
N LEU A 336 -12.45 -33.83 15.92
CA LEU A 336 -11.17 -34.13 15.27
C LEU A 336 -10.94 -35.62 15.02
N VAL A 337 -11.26 -36.45 16.01
CA VAL A 337 -11.07 -37.91 15.93
C VAL A 337 -12.05 -38.52 14.94
N ALA A 338 -13.30 -38.04 14.93
CA ALA A 338 -14.32 -38.49 13.98
C ALA A 338 -14.00 -38.07 12.53
N LEU A 339 -13.41 -36.88 12.36
CA LEU A 339 -12.87 -36.40 11.08
C LEU A 339 -11.76 -37.31 10.58
N ALA A 340 -10.71 -37.53 11.38
CA ALA A 340 -9.60 -38.40 11.01
C ALA A 340 -10.09 -39.83 10.68
N HIS A 341 -11.01 -40.37 11.50
CA HIS A 341 -11.58 -41.69 11.26
C HIS A 341 -12.34 -41.76 9.92
N GLY A 342 -13.10 -40.73 9.55
CA GLY A 342 -13.83 -40.68 8.27
C GLY A 342 -12.91 -40.76 7.06
N TYR A 343 -11.84 -39.97 7.07
CA TYR A 343 -10.84 -39.98 6.00
C TYR A 343 -10.08 -41.31 5.92
N LEU A 344 -9.70 -41.88 7.07
CA LEU A 344 -9.04 -43.19 7.12
C LEU A 344 -9.96 -44.33 6.68
N GLN A 345 -11.25 -44.25 7.02
CA GLN A 345 -12.24 -45.21 6.57
C GLN A 345 -12.44 -45.13 5.05
N ALA A 346 -12.54 -43.92 4.48
CA ALA A 346 -12.61 -43.72 3.04
C ALA A 346 -11.40 -44.34 2.32
N LEU A 347 -10.19 -44.14 2.86
CA LEU A 347 -8.98 -44.78 2.34
C LEU A 347 -9.04 -46.31 2.42
N ARG A 348 -9.50 -46.87 3.54
CA ARG A 348 -9.64 -48.33 3.71
C ARG A 348 -10.65 -48.92 2.72
N THR A 349 -11.77 -48.24 2.47
CA THR A 349 -12.78 -48.68 1.50
C THR A 349 -12.21 -48.69 0.08
N LEU A 350 -11.50 -47.62 -0.32
CA LEU A 350 -10.89 -47.54 -1.66
C LEU A 350 -9.73 -48.53 -1.86
N HIS A 351 -9.05 -48.93 -0.79
CA HIS A 351 -8.04 -50.00 -0.80
C HIS A 351 -8.62 -51.42 -0.94
N GLY A 352 -9.95 -51.59 -0.98
CA GLY A 352 -10.58 -52.91 -1.01
C GLY A 352 -10.64 -53.60 0.36
N GLY A 353 -10.43 -52.85 1.45
CA GLY A 353 -10.44 -53.35 2.83
C GLY A 353 -9.03 -53.71 3.34
N LEU A 354 -8.67 -53.19 4.51
CA LEU A 354 -7.39 -53.48 5.19
C LEU A 354 -7.66 -54.20 6.51
N SER A 355 -8.19 -55.43 6.45
CA SER A 355 -8.59 -56.22 7.63
C SER A 355 -7.44 -56.45 8.61
N GLN A 356 -6.21 -56.59 8.12
CA GLN A 356 -5.00 -56.69 8.96
C GLN A 356 -4.80 -55.51 9.93
N LEU A 357 -5.37 -54.33 9.63
CA LEU A 357 -5.27 -53.17 10.52
C LEU A 357 -6.14 -53.30 11.78
N SER A 358 -7.13 -54.21 11.79
CA SER A 358 -7.98 -54.41 12.98
C SER A 358 -7.19 -54.95 14.17
N ALA A 359 -6.04 -55.60 13.93
CA ALA A 359 -5.13 -56.03 14.98
C ALA A 359 -4.58 -54.83 15.80
N TYR A 360 -4.52 -53.64 15.21
CA TYR A 360 -4.02 -52.42 15.87
C TYR A 360 -5.11 -51.60 16.57
N ASP A 361 -6.39 -51.90 16.35
CA ASP A 361 -7.52 -51.11 16.86
C ASP A 361 -7.52 -51.03 18.41
N THR A 362 -7.05 -52.08 19.09
CA THR A 362 -6.93 -52.11 20.56
C THR A 362 -5.87 -51.15 21.12
N SER A 363 -4.86 -50.79 20.33
CA SER A 363 -3.74 -49.95 20.77
C SER A 363 -3.84 -48.51 20.23
N PHE A 364 -4.33 -48.35 19.00
CA PHE A 364 -4.44 -47.07 18.31
C PHE A 364 -5.85 -46.44 18.41
N GLY A 365 -6.84 -47.24 18.79
CA GLY A 365 -8.25 -46.89 18.68
C GLY A 365 -8.84 -47.42 17.36
N PRO A 366 -10.16 -47.72 17.35
CA PRO A 366 -10.81 -48.36 16.23
C PRO A 366 -10.69 -47.51 14.97
N GLY A 367 -10.04 -48.06 13.94
CA GLY A 367 -9.97 -47.38 12.66
C GLY A 367 -8.91 -46.30 12.52
N LEU A 368 -8.09 -46.05 13.54
CA LEU A 368 -7.21 -44.87 13.60
C LEU A 368 -5.75 -45.13 13.24
N TYR A 369 -5.31 -46.39 13.13
CA TYR A 369 -3.91 -46.70 12.78
C TYR A 369 -3.43 -45.86 11.58
N PRO A 370 -2.23 -45.24 11.64
CA PRO A 370 -1.21 -45.34 12.68
C PRO A 370 -1.37 -44.34 13.85
N PHE A 371 -2.50 -43.65 14.01
CA PHE A 371 -2.71 -42.57 14.98
C PHE A 371 -3.44 -43.01 16.24
N THR A 372 -3.32 -42.26 17.34
CA THR A 372 -4.20 -42.35 18.52
C THR A 372 -5.01 -41.07 18.69
N PRO A 373 -6.15 -41.09 19.40
CA PRO A 373 -6.90 -39.87 19.74
C PRO A 373 -6.00 -38.81 20.39
N THR A 374 -5.16 -39.21 21.35
CA THR A 374 -4.19 -38.34 22.03
C THR A 374 -3.23 -37.68 21.07
N LEU A 375 -2.68 -38.43 20.11
CA LEU A 375 -1.75 -37.89 19.13
C LEU A 375 -2.46 -36.91 18.20
N LEU A 376 -3.68 -37.24 17.71
CA LEU A 376 -4.41 -36.36 16.81
C LEU A 376 -4.68 -35.01 17.48
N GLN A 377 -5.15 -35.03 18.73
CA GLN A 377 -5.38 -33.82 19.52
C GLN A 377 -4.10 -32.99 19.71
N ARG A 378 -2.98 -33.65 20.05
CA ARG A 378 -1.69 -32.94 20.19
C ARG A 378 -1.19 -32.36 18.88
N ALA A 379 -1.28 -33.12 17.79
CA ALA A 379 -0.86 -32.66 16.47
C ALA A 379 -1.71 -31.46 16.03
N PHE A 380 -3.02 -31.49 16.29
CA PHE A 380 -3.90 -30.37 16.02
C PHE A 380 -3.54 -29.12 16.84
N LEU A 381 -3.33 -29.26 18.15
CA LEU A 381 -2.90 -28.14 19.00
C LEU A 381 -1.51 -27.60 18.62
N ALA A 382 -0.67 -28.44 18.02
CA ALA A 382 0.67 -28.08 17.54
C ALA A 382 0.67 -27.40 16.17
N LEU A 383 -0.46 -27.30 15.45
CA LEU A 383 -0.51 -26.69 14.12
C LEU A 383 -0.27 -25.18 14.14
N HIS A 384 0.68 -24.75 13.31
CA HIS A 384 1.01 -23.36 13.10
C HIS A 384 1.34 -23.09 11.63
N GLU A 385 1.10 -21.86 11.19
CA GLU A 385 1.49 -21.37 9.87
C GLU A 385 1.94 -19.92 10.04
N GLU A 386 3.10 -19.56 9.47
CA GLU A 386 3.69 -18.21 9.57
C GLU A 386 3.84 -17.71 11.04
N GLY A 387 4.03 -18.63 11.98
CA GLY A 387 4.20 -18.31 13.40
C GLY A 387 2.91 -18.18 14.22
N ASN A 388 1.74 -18.17 13.56
CA ASN A 388 0.42 -18.08 14.20
C ASN A 388 -0.21 -19.48 14.38
N PRO A 389 -0.99 -19.70 15.46
CA PRO A 389 -1.73 -20.95 15.66
C PRO A 389 -2.88 -21.05 14.65
N ARG A 390 -2.62 -21.61 13.47
CA ARG A 390 -3.65 -21.87 12.45
C ARG A 390 -4.14 -23.32 12.56
N GLN A 391 -5.26 -23.48 13.26
CA GLN A 391 -5.87 -24.77 13.58
C GLN A 391 -7.11 -24.99 12.72
N THR A 392 -6.88 -25.29 11.43
CA THR A 392 -7.95 -25.46 10.44
C THR A 392 -8.02 -26.89 9.93
N PRO A 393 -9.19 -27.36 9.45
CA PRO A 393 -9.32 -28.69 8.86
C PRO A 393 -8.30 -28.92 7.74
N ARG A 394 -8.09 -27.92 6.87
CA ARG A 394 -7.14 -28.02 5.76
C ARG A 394 -5.72 -28.33 6.23
N LEU A 395 -5.18 -27.53 7.16
CA LEU A 395 -3.82 -27.72 7.66
C LEU A 395 -3.68 -29.06 8.40
N PHE A 396 -4.72 -29.49 9.11
CA PHE A 396 -4.74 -30.80 9.75
C PHE A 396 -4.69 -31.95 8.73
N LEU A 397 -5.52 -31.89 7.68
CA LEU A 397 -5.54 -32.92 6.64
C LEU A 397 -4.21 -32.96 5.85
N GLU A 398 -3.64 -31.80 5.50
CA GLU A 398 -2.40 -31.70 4.71
C GLU A 398 -1.15 -32.02 5.53
N HIS A 399 -1.00 -31.44 6.72
CA HIS A 399 0.25 -31.46 7.48
C HIS A 399 0.27 -32.45 8.65
N VAL A 400 -0.87 -33.06 8.99
CA VAL A 400 -0.94 -34.14 9.98
C VAL A 400 -1.25 -35.47 9.30
N LEU A 401 -2.46 -35.62 8.72
CA LEU A 401 -2.87 -36.90 8.14
C LEU A 401 -2.07 -37.26 6.89
N ALA A 402 -2.09 -36.40 5.86
CA ALA A 402 -1.41 -36.70 4.60
C ALA A 402 0.10 -36.83 4.80
N ALA A 403 0.71 -35.91 5.56
CA ALA A 403 2.14 -35.96 5.89
C ALA A 403 2.56 -37.30 6.50
N ALA A 404 1.84 -37.79 7.52
CA ALA A 404 2.18 -39.04 8.18
C ALA A 404 1.85 -40.29 7.33
N LEU A 405 0.78 -40.27 6.54
CA LEU A 405 0.39 -41.41 5.71
C LEU A 405 1.26 -41.56 4.45
N LEU A 406 1.81 -40.46 3.93
CA LEU A 406 2.71 -40.46 2.77
C LEU A 406 4.16 -40.80 3.14
N ALA A 407 4.54 -40.69 4.42
CA ALA A 407 5.89 -40.96 4.86
C ALA A 407 6.17 -42.46 5.02
N THR A 408 7.43 -42.85 4.84
CA THR A 408 7.93 -44.19 5.14
C THR A 408 8.36 -44.34 6.60
N GLU A 409 8.41 -43.23 7.35
CA GLU A 409 8.75 -43.17 8.78
C GLU A 409 7.49 -43.07 9.65
N PRO A 410 7.53 -43.49 10.92
CA PRO A 410 6.39 -43.40 11.83
C PRO A 410 6.00 -41.94 12.13
N PRO A 411 4.71 -41.65 12.43
CA PRO A 411 4.19 -40.29 12.58
C PRO A 411 4.99 -39.35 13.51
N PRO A 412 5.50 -39.78 14.69
CA PRO A 412 6.28 -38.91 15.58
C PRO A 412 7.50 -38.25 14.92
N LEU A 413 8.20 -39.00 14.04
CA LEU A 413 9.42 -38.53 13.39
C LEU A 413 9.09 -37.54 12.27
N VAL A 414 7.99 -37.80 11.55
CA VAL A 414 7.46 -36.88 10.53
C VAL A 414 7.05 -35.56 11.19
N PHE A 415 6.37 -35.63 12.33
CA PHE A 415 5.86 -34.44 13.02
C PHE A 415 6.97 -33.59 13.63
N ASP A 416 7.99 -34.21 14.23
CA ASP A 416 9.14 -33.49 14.79
C ASP A 416 9.95 -32.73 13.72
N ARG A 417 9.85 -33.13 12.45
CA ARG A 417 10.51 -32.48 11.31
C ARG A 417 9.61 -31.52 10.54
N SER A 418 8.32 -31.46 10.89
CA SER A 418 7.36 -30.64 10.15
C SER A 418 7.51 -29.16 10.50
N PRO A 419 7.65 -28.26 9.52
CA PRO A 419 7.67 -26.82 9.78
C PRO A 419 6.29 -26.28 10.23
N TYR A 420 5.23 -27.07 10.07
CA TYR A 420 3.85 -26.70 10.43
C TYR A 420 3.44 -27.20 11.83
N LEU A 421 4.26 -28.03 12.47
CA LEU A 421 3.97 -28.58 13.80
C LEU A 421 5.04 -28.12 14.78
N ARG A 422 4.64 -27.36 15.80
CA ARG A 422 5.51 -27.06 16.95
C ARG A 422 5.49 -28.27 17.89
N PRO A 423 6.63 -28.96 18.11
CA PRO A 423 6.64 -30.14 18.97
C PRO A 423 6.17 -29.77 20.38
N PRO A 424 5.18 -30.49 20.95
CA PRO A 424 4.75 -30.23 22.31
C PRO A 424 5.89 -30.52 23.29
N PRO A 425 5.94 -29.84 24.45
CA PRO A 425 7.02 -30.03 25.40
C PRO A 425 7.10 -31.49 25.85
N ALA A 426 8.32 -32.03 25.87
CA ALA A 426 8.57 -33.34 26.49
C ALA A 426 8.46 -33.17 28.01
N LEU A 427 7.38 -33.68 28.61
CA LEU A 427 7.14 -33.62 30.07
C LEU A 427 7.99 -34.64 30.86
N PHE A 428 9.21 -34.90 30.39
CA PHE A 428 10.20 -35.79 30.96
C PHE A 428 11.62 -35.36 30.54
N ARG A 429 12.63 -35.65 31.37
CA ARG A 429 14.04 -35.35 31.07
C ARG A 429 14.53 -36.15 29.86
N SER A 430 15.17 -35.48 28.90
CA SER A 430 15.82 -36.14 27.75
C SER A 430 16.83 -37.22 28.17
N ALA A 431 17.54 -37.03 29.29
CA ALA A 431 18.48 -38.02 29.81
C ALA A 431 17.81 -39.31 30.32
N ALA A 432 16.51 -39.26 30.65
CA ALA A 432 15.77 -40.44 31.10
C ALA A 432 15.40 -41.39 29.94
N VAL A 433 15.53 -40.94 28.69
CA VAL A 433 15.21 -41.72 27.49
C VAL A 433 16.27 -41.46 26.42
N ALA A 434 17.28 -42.33 26.33
CA ALA A 434 18.42 -42.14 25.43
C ALA A 434 18.02 -42.16 23.94
N ASP A 435 17.08 -43.03 23.57
CA ASP A 435 16.63 -43.20 22.18
C ASP A 435 15.75 -42.00 21.74
N ALA A 436 16.16 -41.34 20.64
CA ALA A 436 15.45 -40.18 20.10
C ALA A 436 14.06 -40.54 19.54
N ASN A 437 13.88 -41.71 18.94
CA ASN A 437 12.60 -42.18 18.41
C ASN A 437 11.63 -42.50 19.53
N LEU A 438 12.11 -43.08 20.64
CA LEU A 438 11.29 -43.33 21.82
C LEU A 438 10.89 -42.01 22.51
N ARG A 439 11.77 -41.00 22.52
CA ARG A 439 11.41 -39.64 23.00
C ARG A 439 10.30 -39.00 22.17
N ALA A 440 10.41 -39.05 20.84
CA ALA A 440 9.39 -38.54 19.94
C ALA A 440 8.06 -39.29 20.15
N LEU A 441 8.12 -40.62 20.29
CA LEU A 441 6.95 -41.45 20.52
C LEU A 441 6.22 -41.09 21.83
N LEU A 442 6.95 -40.97 22.95
CA LEU A 442 6.38 -40.59 24.24
C LEU A 442 5.80 -39.17 24.23
N ARG A 443 6.42 -38.24 23.49
CA ARG A 443 5.93 -36.87 23.32
C ARG A 443 4.58 -36.83 22.62
N TRP A 444 4.41 -37.59 21.55
CA TRP A 444 3.20 -37.53 20.73
C TRP A 444 2.09 -38.49 21.17
N TYR A 445 2.42 -39.73 21.57
CA TYR A 445 1.45 -40.76 21.95
C TYR A 445 1.26 -40.92 23.46
N GLY A 446 2.22 -40.48 24.28
CA GLY A 446 2.21 -40.78 25.72
C GLY A 446 1.06 -40.10 26.47
N THR A 447 0.39 -40.81 27.36
CA THR A 447 -0.62 -40.24 28.26
C THR A 447 0.08 -39.57 29.44
N VAL A 448 -0.32 -38.34 29.78
CA VAL A 448 0.31 -37.57 30.85
C VAL A 448 -0.45 -37.79 32.14
N GLY A 449 0.15 -38.52 33.08
CA GLY A 449 -0.35 -38.70 34.44
C GLY A 449 0.17 -37.64 35.41
N ASN A 450 -0.20 -37.78 36.69
CA ASN A 450 0.25 -36.86 37.74
C ASN A 450 1.76 -36.98 38.02
N ASP A 451 2.30 -38.20 37.92
CA ASP A 451 3.66 -38.57 38.34
C ASP A 451 4.52 -39.13 37.18
N ALA A 452 3.91 -39.58 36.08
CA ALA A 452 4.61 -40.18 34.94
C ALA A 452 3.94 -39.90 33.59
N VAL A 453 4.72 -39.96 32.52
CA VAL A 453 4.22 -40.14 31.15
C VAL A 453 4.21 -41.63 30.85
N THR A 454 3.05 -42.14 30.43
CA THR A 454 2.83 -43.57 30.19
C THR A 454 2.46 -43.86 28.74
N LEU A 455 2.87 -45.01 28.22
CA LEU A 455 2.54 -45.44 26.86
C LEU A 455 2.39 -46.96 26.77
N ASP A 456 1.41 -47.43 25.99
CA ASP A 456 1.24 -48.85 25.69
C ASP A 456 2.43 -49.36 24.85
N PRO A 457 3.18 -50.40 25.30
CA PRO A 457 4.32 -50.93 24.57
C PRO A 457 3.96 -51.53 23.21
N ARG A 458 2.70 -51.91 22.99
CA ARG A 458 2.22 -52.37 21.67
C ARG A 458 2.30 -51.28 20.61
N ILE A 459 2.12 -50.01 20.99
CA ILE A 459 2.27 -48.86 20.08
C ILE A 459 3.74 -48.73 19.64
N ALA A 460 4.69 -48.81 20.58
CA ALA A 460 6.12 -48.78 20.26
C ALA A 460 6.52 -49.94 19.36
N THR A 461 6.01 -51.14 19.64
CA THR A 461 6.26 -52.35 18.85
C THR A 461 5.72 -52.21 17.42
N ALA A 462 4.48 -51.72 17.26
CA ALA A 462 3.86 -51.53 15.94
C ALA A 462 4.56 -50.46 15.09
N LEU A 463 5.14 -49.44 15.73
CA LEU A 463 5.88 -48.37 15.07
C LEU A 463 7.38 -48.67 14.92
N GLY A 464 7.83 -49.87 15.29
CA GLY A 464 9.22 -50.30 15.14
C GLY A 464 10.22 -49.60 16.07
N VAL A 465 9.77 -49.05 17.20
CA VAL A 465 10.61 -48.32 18.17
C VAL A 465 11.04 -49.25 19.31
N ALA A 466 12.34 -49.34 19.57
CA ALA A 466 12.88 -50.16 20.64
C ALA A 466 12.59 -49.54 22.02
N VAL A 467 12.22 -50.37 23.00
CA VAL A 467 11.92 -49.96 24.36
C VAL A 467 12.93 -50.61 25.33
N PRO A 468 13.73 -49.83 26.07
CA PRO A 468 14.59 -50.36 27.11
C PRO A 468 13.79 -51.06 28.21
N ALA A 469 14.30 -52.19 28.72
CA ALA A 469 13.64 -52.96 29.78
C ALA A 469 13.41 -52.13 31.06
N GLU A 470 14.31 -51.19 31.34
CA GLU A 470 14.26 -50.28 32.50
C GLU A 470 13.05 -49.34 32.50
N LEU A 471 12.45 -49.07 31.34
CA LEU A 471 11.29 -48.19 31.21
C LEU A 471 9.96 -48.98 31.24
N LEU A 472 9.99 -50.31 31.19
CA LEU A 472 8.80 -51.16 31.20
C LEU A 472 8.38 -51.51 32.63
N HIS A 473 7.22 -51.00 33.05
CA HIS A 473 6.64 -51.23 34.37
C HIS A 473 5.22 -51.76 34.22
N ALA A 474 4.93 -52.94 34.76
CA ALA A 474 3.59 -53.55 34.73
C ALA A 474 2.93 -53.51 33.32
N ASN A 475 3.69 -53.91 32.30
CA ASN A 475 3.27 -53.91 30.89
C ASN A 475 2.92 -52.54 30.30
N THR A 476 3.48 -51.46 30.87
CA THR A 476 3.35 -50.08 30.37
C THR A 476 4.73 -49.43 30.32
N ILE A 477 5.02 -48.66 29.27
CA ILE A 477 6.22 -47.81 29.24
C ILE A 477 5.94 -46.66 30.20
N ARG A 478 6.77 -46.48 31.22
CA ARG A 478 6.59 -45.45 32.24
C ARG A 478 7.87 -44.63 32.39
N VAL A 479 7.76 -43.32 32.14
CA VAL A 479 8.86 -42.37 32.34
C VAL A 479 8.42 -41.35 33.39
N PRO A 480 9.19 -41.14 34.48
CA PRO A 480 8.85 -40.17 35.51
C PRO A 480 8.59 -38.79 34.91
N ARG A 481 7.42 -38.23 35.23
CA ARG A 481 7.03 -36.89 34.84
C ARG A 481 7.94 -35.97 35.61
N SER A 482 8.80 -35.32 34.86
CA SER A 482 9.57 -34.21 35.36
C SER A 482 9.07 -33.05 34.53
N TYR A 483 8.52 -32.02 35.19
CA TYR A 483 8.31 -30.76 34.52
C TYR A 483 9.69 -30.28 34.05
N VAL A 484 9.99 -30.62 32.81
CA VAL A 484 10.93 -29.86 32.01
C VAL A 484 10.01 -28.81 31.43
N ALA A 485 10.26 -27.56 31.79
CA ALA A 485 9.68 -26.45 31.05
C ALA A 485 9.80 -26.80 29.55
N PRO A 486 8.88 -26.35 28.67
CA PRO A 486 9.33 -26.16 27.30
C PRO A 486 10.68 -25.47 27.44
N VAL A 487 11.65 -25.89 26.65
CA VAL A 487 12.73 -24.98 26.38
C VAL A 487 12.04 -23.78 25.69
N VAL A 488 11.39 -22.88 26.47
CA VAL A 488 11.65 -21.46 26.39
C VAL A 488 13.13 -21.48 26.23
N VAL A 489 13.55 -21.19 25.00
CA VAL A 489 14.92 -21.18 24.53
C VAL A 489 15.85 -21.21 25.72
N ALA A 490 16.76 -22.18 25.80
CA ALA A 490 17.73 -22.32 26.88
C ALA A 490 18.64 -21.09 27.09
N ASN A 491 18.26 -19.94 26.54
CA ASN A 491 18.87 -18.63 26.67
C ASN A 491 17.98 -17.57 27.35
N ALA A 492 16.80 -17.91 27.89
CA ALA A 492 15.91 -16.90 28.48
C ALA A 492 15.32 -17.30 29.84
N ALA A 493 16.11 -17.93 30.72
CA ALA A 493 15.94 -17.59 32.13
C ALA A 493 16.12 -16.06 32.25
N PRO A 494 15.36 -15.33 33.09
CA PRO A 494 15.65 -13.92 33.27
C PRO A 494 17.14 -13.77 33.56
N SER A 495 17.84 -13.10 32.66
CA SER A 495 19.31 -13.00 32.70
C SER A 495 19.77 -12.25 33.96
N ALA A 496 18.85 -11.55 34.62
CA ALA A 496 19.05 -10.82 35.85
C ALA A 496 18.91 -11.72 37.10
N PRO A 497 19.94 -11.80 37.96
CA PRO A 497 19.91 -12.59 39.20
C PRO A 497 18.85 -12.13 40.22
N ASN A 498 18.27 -10.93 40.04
CA ASN A 498 17.40 -10.28 41.02
C ASN A 498 15.92 -10.21 40.60
N TRP A 499 15.47 -10.95 39.58
CA TRP A 499 14.13 -10.82 39.00
C TRP A 499 12.97 -10.96 40.01
N GLN A 500 13.13 -11.79 41.04
CA GLN A 500 12.14 -11.95 42.12
C GLN A 500 12.01 -10.66 42.93
N GLN A 501 13.13 -9.99 43.21
CA GLN A 501 13.14 -8.72 43.90
C GLN A 501 12.46 -7.63 43.05
N GLU A 502 12.75 -7.55 41.75
CA GLU A 502 12.15 -6.56 40.85
C GLU A 502 10.63 -6.73 40.70
N LEU A 503 10.14 -7.98 40.73
CA LEU A 503 8.71 -8.29 40.72
C LEU A 503 8.03 -7.91 42.05
N HIS A 504 8.68 -8.18 43.19
CA HIS A 504 8.16 -7.74 44.50
C HIS A 504 8.13 -6.21 44.62
N GLU A 505 9.15 -5.52 44.09
CA GLU A 505 9.19 -4.06 44.03
C GLU A 505 8.07 -3.48 43.17
N LEU A 506 7.73 -4.12 42.03
CA LEU A 506 6.59 -3.75 41.20
C LEU A 506 5.27 -3.89 41.98
N GLN A 507 5.08 -5.03 42.65
CA GLN A 507 3.86 -5.30 43.42
C GLN A 507 3.70 -4.33 44.60
N ALA A 508 4.81 -4.03 45.30
CA ALA A 508 4.82 -3.04 46.37
C ALA A 508 4.48 -1.62 45.86
N TRP A 509 4.94 -1.25 44.67
CA TRP A 509 4.56 0.02 44.04
C TRP A 509 3.07 0.04 43.68
N LEU A 510 2.55 -1.03 43.07
CA LEU A 510 1.14 -1.12 42.66
C LEU A 510 0.16 -1.18 43.85
N GLU A 511 0.53 -1.82 44.95
CA GLU A 511 -0.33 -2.01 46.13
C GLU A 511 -0.25 -0.87 47.15
N HIS A 512 0.92 -0.26 47.30
CA HIS A 512 1.21 0.65 48.41
C HIS A 512 1.76 2.01 47.98
N GLY A 513 1.94 2.25 46.67
CA GLY A 513 2.47 3.51 46.15
C GLY A 513 3.88 3.82 46.65
N GLN A 514 4.68 2.79 46.94
CA GLN A 514 6.07 2.97 47.39
C GLN A 514 6.99 3.38 46.23
N PRO A 515 8.19 3.94 46.51
CA PRO A 515 9.21 4.14 45.48
C PRO A 515 9.46 2.84 44.71
N TYR A 516 9.59 2.92 43.38
CA TYR A 516 9.83 1.76 42.53
C TYR A 516 11.28 1.78 41.98
N PRO A 517 12.26 1.12 42.63
CA PRO A 517 13.66 1.15 42.22
C PRO A 517 13.88 0.52 40.84
N SER A 518 13.18 -0.58 40.54
CA SER A 518 13.28 -1.31 39.27
C SER A 518 12.44 -0.73 38.12
N ARG A 519 12.08 0.56 38.18
CA ARG A 519 11.27 1.25 37.15
C ARG A 519 11.78 1.14 35.72
N GLU A 520 13.10 1.11 35.52
CA GLU A 520 13.69 1.03 34.19
C GLU A 520 13.45 -0.33 33.51
N THR A 521 13.29 -1.39 34.31
CA THR A 521 12.94 -2.73 33.81
C THR A 521 11.52 -2.73 33.24
N LEU A 522 10.55 -2.19 33.99
CA LEU A 522 9.18 -2.06 33.48
C LEU A 522 9.13 -1.21 32.21
N LYS A 523 9.84 -0.07 32.18
CA LYS A 523 9.92 0.79 30.98
C LYS A 523 10.47 0.06 29.77
N ARG A 524 11.45 -0.84 29.92
CA ARG A 524 11.95 -1.70 28.83
C ARG A 524 10.85 -2.65 28.33
N GLY A 525 10.09 -3.24 29.23
CA GLY A 525 8.97 -4.13 28.89
C GLY A 525 7.89 -3.39 28.08
N VAL A 526 7.48 -2.23 28.58
CA VAL A 526 6.53 -1.34 27.91
C VAL A 526 7.06 -0.88 26.54
N GLU A 527 8.32 -0.46 26.45
CA GLU A 527 8.96 -0.13 25.16
C GLU A 527 8.87 -1.28 24.16
N ARG A 528 9.26 -2.48 24.58
CA ARG A 528 9.26 -3.66 23.71
C ARG A 528 7.87 -3.93 23.16
N LEU A 529 6.84 -3.87 24.01
CA LEU A 529 5.45 -4.01 23.58
C LEU A 529 5.05 -2.91 22.60
N ILE A 530 5.24 -1.65 22.96
CA ILE A 530 4.81 -0.50 22.17
C ILE A 530 5.44 -0.51 20.77
N PHE A 531 6.74 -0.82 20.67
CA PHE A 531 7.43 -0.89 19.38
C PHE A 531 6.95 -2.03 18.47
N THR A 532 6.20 -3.02 18.98
CA THR A 532 5.58 -4.03 18.11
C THR A 532 4.38 -3.51 17.32
N LEU A 533 3.73 -2.44 17.81
CA LEU A 533 2.63 -1.77 17.12
C LEU A 533 3.12 -0.64 16.19
N GLY A 534 4.34 -0.13 16.41
CA GLY A 534 4.95 0.93 15.63
C GLY A 534 5.80 1.88 16.49
N ASP A 535 6.49 2.84 15.89
CA ASP A 535 7.18 3.89 16.65
C ASP A 535 6.18 4.98 17.03
N PRO A 536 5.71 5.07 18.30
CA PRO A 536 4.68 6.03 18.70
C PRO A 536 5.19 7.47 18.69
N ARG A 537 6.49 7.69 18.51
CA ARG A 537 7.09 9.02 18.36
C ARG A 537 6.90 9.57 16.94
N SER A 538 6.57 8.72 15.97
CA SER A 538 6.32 9.11 14.59
C SER A 538 4.93 9.74 14.46
N LEU A 539 4.87 10.86 13.75
CA LEU A 539 3.64 11.60 13.39
C LEU A 539 3.27 11.42 11.91
N ALA A 540 3.75 10.37 11.25
CA ALA A 540 3.34 10.00 9.89
C ALA A 540 1.94 9.37 9.86
N SER A 541 1.41 9.10 8.65
CA SER A 541 0.21 8.30 8.53
C SER A 541 0.49 6.86 9.00
N PRO A 542 -0.32 6.29 9.92
CA PRO A 542 -0.15 4.92 10.37
C PRO A 542 -0.37 3.91 9.24
N ASN A 543 -1.13 4.30 8.20
CA ASN A 543 -1.44 3.47 7.04
C ASN A 543 -0.43 3.66 5.88
N ALA A 544 0.55 4.56 6.01
CA ALA A 544 1.54 4.80 4.96
C ALA A 544 2.53 3.64 4.87
N LEU A 545 2.53 2.92 3.76
CA LEU A 545 3.48 1.84 3.44
C LEU A 545 4.50 2.25 2.36
N ALA A 546 4.57 3.54 2.03
CA ALA A 546 5.49 4.11 1.04
C ALA A 546 6.96 3.96 1.47
N LEU A 547 7.83 3.43 0.62
CA LEU A 547 9.26 3.24 0.89
C LEU A 547 10.03 4.57 0.84
N SER A 548 9.55 5.53 0.06
CA SER A 548 10.15 6.84 -0.12
C SER A 548 9.70 7.86 0.94
N ARG A 549 8.88 7.46 1.91
CA ARG A 549 8.33 8.37 2.94
C ARG A 549 9.42 8.95 3.85
N ALA A 550 9.16 10.16 4.32
CA ALA A 550 9.81 10.73 5.49
C ALA A 550 8.76 11.01 6.56
N GLU A 551 9.18 10.96 7.82
CA GLU A 551 8.29 11.13 8.95
C GLU A 551 8.88 12.08 9.98
N LEU A 552 8.02 12.85 10.64
CA LEU A 552 8.41 13.70 11.75
C LEU A 552 8.35 12.89 13.04
N VAL A 553 9.45 12.85 13.78
CA VAL A 553 9.62 12.03 14.98
C VAL A 553 9.99 12.91 16.17
N TYR A 554 9.32 12.68 17.31
CA TYR A 554 9.68 13.29 18.58
C TYR A 554 10.96 12.67 19.14
N ALA A 555 12.01 13.47 19.33
CA ALA A 555 13.36 13.08 19.68
C ALA A 555 13.90 13.93 20.85
N ARG A 556 13.26 13.83 22.02
CA ARG A 556 13.69 14.48 23.27
C ARG A 556 14.31 13.48 24.24
N GLY A 557 15.56 13.72 24.66
CA GLY A 557 16.30 12.81 25.55
C GLY A 557 17.06 11.75 24.76
N ASP A 558 17.59 10.73 25.45
CA ASP A 558 18.22 9.54 24.84
C ASP A 558 17.31 8.92 23.75
N GLU A 559 17.86 8.09 22.86
CA GLU A 559 17.14 7.46 21.74
C GLU A 559 15.94 6.55 22.13
N ARG A 560 15.62 6.47 23.43
CA ARG A 560 14.56 5.68 24.04
C ARG A 560 13.22 6.42 24.05
N LEU A 561 12.13 5.66 24.13
CA LEU A 561 10.77 6.17 24.30
C LEU A 561 10.64 6.81 25.70
N PRO A 562 10.29 8.10 25.81
CA PRO A 562 10.09 8.73 27.11
C PRO A 562 8.84 8.16 27.78
N ILE A 563 9.03 7.34 28.81
CA ILE A 563 7.97 6.77 29.66
C ILE A 563 8.05 7.39 31.05
N ALA A 564 6.90 7.78 31.60
CA ALA A 564 6.73 8.16 32.99
C ALA A 564 5.78 7.19 33.67
N LEU A 565 6.20 6.66 34.82
CA LEU A 565 5.30 5.91 35.71
C LEU A 565 4.55 6.90 36.62
N ALA A 566 3.39 6.48 37.13
CA ALA A 566 2.54 7.26 38.02
C ALA A 566 3.28 7.86 39.24
N PRO A 567 2.66 8.83 39.96
CA PRO A 567 3.24 9.45 41.16
C PRO A 567 3.80 8.42 42.13
N SER A 568 4.81 8.80 42.92
CA SER A 568 5.58 7.93 43.85
C SER A 568 6.59 6.97 43.22
N SER A 569 6.59 6.76 41.89
CA SER A 569 7.59 5.92 41.19
C SER A 569 9.01 6.50 41.15
N GLY A 570 9.16 7.80 41.44
CA GLY A 570 10.42 8.54 41.35
C GLY A 570 10.75 9.07 39.95
N ASP A 571 9.83 8.95 38.99
CA ASP A 571 9.96 9.59 37.67
C ASP A 571 9.58 11.06 37.68
N GLN A 572 10.21 11.83 36.79
CA GLN A 572 9.79 13.20 36.52
C GLN A 572 8.38 13.21 35.92
N PRO A 573 7.46 14.05 36.44
CA PRO A 573 6.08 14.09 36.00
C PRO A 573 5.95 14.45 34.52
N VAL A 574 4.87 13.98 33.90
CA VAL A 574 4.48 14.39 32.56
C VAL A 574 4.12 15.88 32.59
N THR A 575 4.68 16.65 31.66
CA THR A 575 4.38 18.09 31.54
C THR A 575 3.94 18.38 30.11
N ARG A 576 3.19 19.47 29.91
CA ARG A 576 2.77 19.89 28.57
C ARG A 576 3.94 20.11 27.61
N THR A 577 5.08 20.59 28.10
CA THR A 577 6.26 20.83 27.27
C THR A 577 7.09 19.58 27.05
N ALA A 578 7.00 18.57 27.92
CA ALA A 578 7.71 17.30 27.84
C ALA A 578 6.71 16.13 27.95
N PRO A 579 5.94 15.85 26.88
CA PRO A 579 5.06 14.69 26.82
C PRO A 579 5.88 13.40 26.97
N LYS A 580 5.30 12.44 27.70
CA LYS A 580 5.83 11.11 27.96
C LYS A 580 4.66 10.13 27.98
N LEU A 581 4.90 8.89 27.59
CA LEU A 581 3.92 7.82 27.74
C LEU A 581 3.70 7.57 29.23
N LEU A 582 2.47 7.74 29.72
CA LEU A 582 2.13 7.64 31.15
C LEU A 582 1.58 6.26 31.50
N VAL A 583 2.31 5.50 32.31
CA VAL A 583 1.82 4.24 32.88
C VAL A 583 1.29 4.50 34.28
N ARG A 584 -0.03 4.32 34.48
CA ARG A 584 -0.71 4.74 35.70
C ARG A 584 -0.65 3.70 36.82
N GLY A 585 -0.47 2.42 36.49
CA GLY A 585 -0.47 1.34 37.47
C GLY A 585 -1.86 1.12 38.07
N LEU A 586 -2.93 1.30 37.28
CA LEU A 586 -4.29 1.06 37.74
C LEU A 586 -4.49 -0.43 38.08
N PRO A 587 -5.43 -0.80 38.97
CA PRO A 587 -5.68 -2.19 39.32
C PRO A 587 -5.90 -3.11 38.11
N GLU A 588 -6.59 -2.60 37.08
CA GLU A 588 -6.78 -3.31 35.81
C GLU A 588 -5.50 -3.48 34.96
N GLU A 589 -4.48 -2.63 35.14
CA GLU A 589 -3.21 -2.70 34.41
C GLU A 589 -2.22 -3.70 35.04
N ARG A 590 -2.39 -4.04 36.32
CA ARG A 590 -1.48 -4.91 37.09
C ARG A 590 -1.05 -6.19 36.36
N PRO A 591 -1.95 -7.06 35.85
CA PRO A 591 -1.53 -8.29 35.19
C PRO A 591 -0.69 -8.02 33.93
N ILE A 592 -0.98 -6.94 33.20
CA ILE A 592 -0.21 -6.55 32.01
C ILE A 592 1.18 -6.06 32.42
N LEU A 593 1.28 -5.23 33.45
CA LEU A 593 2.57 -4.67 33.90
C LEU A 593 3.50 -5.74 34.49
N GLU A 594 2.96 -6.73 35.19
CA GLU A 594 3.71 -7.90 35.69
C GLU A 594 4.30 -8.72 34.53
N GLU A 595 3.50 -9.00 33.48
CA GLU A 595 3.96 -9.67 32.26
C GLU A 595 5.03 -8.86 31.52
N LEU A 596 4.94 -7.52 31.49
CA LEU A 596 5.91 -6.67 30.81
C LEU A 596 7.24 -6.57 31.55
N VAL A 597 7.25 -6.58 32.88
CA VAL A 597 8.49 -6.74 33.65
C VAL A 597 9.13 -8.09 33.33
N TYR A 598 8.34 -9.16 33.30
CA TYR A 598 8.84 -10.48 32.92
C TYR A 598 9.38 -10.51 31.48
N LEU A 599 8.71 -9.82 30.55
CA LEU A 599 9.16 -9.68 29.16
C LEU A 599 10.53 -9.00 29.10
N ALA A 600 10.71 -7.90 29.85
CA ALA A 600 11.98 -7.19 29.89
C ALA A 600 13.13 -8.04 30.44
N LEU A 601 12.85 -8.84 31.49
CA LEU A 601 13.85 -9.62 32.21
C LEU A 601 14.22 -10.92 31.48
N SER A 602 13.21 -11.60 30.92
CA SER A 602 13.39 -12.86 30.20
C SER A 602 14.03 -12.65 28.82
N GLY A 603 13.82 -11.49 28.18
CA GLY A 603 14.19 -11.31 26.78
C GLY A 603 13.33 -12.13 25.81
N GLY A 604 12.28 -12.83 26.30
CA GLY A 604 11.37 -13.64 25.49
C GLY A 604 10.52 -12.81 24.53
N GLU A 605 9.89 -13.46 23.57
CA GLU A 605 8.93 -12.83 22.65
C GLU A 605 7.59 -12.55 23.33
N LEU A 606 6.81 -11.57 22.83
CA LEU A 606 5.51 -11.22 23.41
C LEU A 606 4.55 -12.41 23.50
N THR A 607 4.51 -13.25 22.46
CA THR A 607 3.67 -14.47 22.42
C THR A 607 4.10 -15.55 23.41
N GLN A 608 5.32 -15.46 23.94
CA GLN A 608 5.88 -16.40 24.90
C GLN A 608 5.63 -15.96 26.35
N VAL A 609 5.43 -14.66 26.56
CA VAL A 609 5.35 -14.04 27.89
C VAL A 609 3.93 -13.59 28.23
N CYS A 610 3.20 -13.01 27.28
CA CYS A 610 1.89 -12.43 27.53
C CYS A 610 0.78 -13.48 27.43
N THR A 611 0.02 -13.67 28.51
CA THR A 611 -1.04 -14.68 28.60
C THR A 611 -2.26 -14.29 27.76
N ASN A 612 -2.59 -12.99 27.73
CA ASN A 612 -3.65 -12.42 26.91
C ASN A 612 -3.08 -11.33 25.99
N LEU A 613 -2.43 -11.76 24.91
CA LEU A 613 -1.79 -10.87 23.95
C LEU A 613 -2.74 -9.79 23.39
N ALA A 614 -4.02 -10.13 23.14
CA ALA A 614 -4.99 -9.18 22.61
C ALA A 614 -5.26 -8.02 23.60
N ALA A 615 -5.46 -8.33 24.89
CA ALA A 615 -5.63 -7.31 25.92
C ALA A 615 -4.37 -6.46 26.11
N THR A 616 -3.20 -7.09 26.06
CA THR A 616 -1.91 -6.41 26.16
C THR A 616 -1.65 -5.46 24.97
N LEU A 617 -1.99 -5.87 23.74
CA LEU A 617 -1.89 -5.03 22.55
C LEU A 617 -2.94 -3.90 22.55
N ALA A 618 -4.17 -4.17 23.00
CA ALA A 618 -5.20 -3.12 23.14
C ALA A 618 -4.79 -2.04 24.15
N TRP A 619 -4.23 -2.44 25.30
CA TRP A 619 -3.67 -1.51 26.27
C TRP A 619 -2.53 -0.68 25.65
N ALA A 620 -1.62 -1.32 24.92
CA ALA A 620 -0.54 -0.63 24.24
C ALA A 620 -1.05 0.41 23.24
N GLN A 621 -2.04 0.05 22.40
CA GLN A 621 -2.64 0.97 21.44
C GLN A 621 -3.23 2.21 22.13
N GLN A 622 -3.95 2.02 23.24
CA GLN A 622 -4.50 3.14 24.01
C GLN A 622 -3.41 4.10 24.54
N GLN A 623 -2.26 3.56 24.97
CA GLN A 623 -1.12 4.38 25.39
C GLN A 623 -0.48 5.13 24.22
N ILE A 624 -0.38 4.49 23.05
CA ILE A 624 0.12 5.12 21.81
C ILE A 624 -0.78 6.28 21.41
N ASP A 625 -2.09 6.07 21.35
CA ASP A 625 -3.06 7.08 20.92
C ASP A 625 -3.03 8.31 21.84
N THR A 626 -2.98 8.09 23.15
CA THR A 626 -2.89 9.16 24.15
C THR A 626 -1.59 9.96 23.99
N TYR A 627 -0.47 9.26 23.83
CA TYR A 627 0.83 9.90 23.66
C TYR A 627 0.94 10.66 22.33
N GLN A 628 0.45 10.10 21.22
CA GLN A 628 0.42 10.77 19.92
C GLN A 628 -0.49 12.01 19.96
N ALA A 629 -1.64 11.94 20.63
CA ALA A 629 -2.51 13.11 20.82
C ALA A 629 -1.78 14.24 21.58
N ASP A 630 -0.98 13.90 22.60
CA ASP A 630 -0.16 14.87 23.33
C ASP A 630 0.97 15.45 22.47
N LEU A 631 1.61 14.64 21.62
CA LEU A 631 2.61 15.11 20.66
C LEU A 631 2.03 16.06 19.61
N HIS A 632 0.87 15.70 19.04
CA HIS A 632 0.16 16.56 18.09
C HIS A 632 -0.26 17.88 18.73
N ARG A 633 -0.74 17.85 19.99
CA ARG A 633 -1.09 19.05 20.75
C ARG A 633 0.12 19.93 21.01
N LEU A 634 1.23 19.34 21.47
CA LEU A 634 2.49 20.07 21.68
C LEU A 634 2.93 20.76 20.38
N LEU A 635 2.97 20.02 19.26
CA LEU A 635 3.42 20.58 17.99
C LEU A 635 2.49 21.71 17.52
N HIS A 636 1.17 21.52 17.63
CA HIS A 636 0.17 22.51 17.26
C HIS A 636 0.28 23.81 18.08
N GLU A 637 0.42 23.70 19.41
CA GLU A 637 0.61 24.87 20.29
C GLU A 637 1.91 25.61 19.97
N GLN A 638 2.99 24.89 19.69
CA GLN A 638 4.30 25.49 19.40
C GLN A 638 4.33 26.14 18.01
N LEU A 639 3.60 25.60 17.04
CA LEU A 639 3.45 26.18 15.70
C LEU A 639 2.35 27.25 15.63
N GLY A 640 1.88 27.79 16.77
CA GLY A 640 0.93 28.90 16.80
C GLY A 640 -0.47 28.55 16.29
N GLY A 641 -0.89 27.29 16.45
CA GLY A 641 -2.17 26.79 15.95
C GLY A 641 -2.11 26.16 14.56
N LEU A 642 -0.93 26.04 13.96
CA LEU A 642 -0.75 25.36 12.68
C LEU A 642 -0.64 23.84 12.89
N SER A 643 -1.48 23.05 12.21
CA SER A 643 -1.37 21.59 12.20
C SER A 643 -0.18 21.12 11.36
N LEU A 644 0.34 19.92 11.64
CA LEU A 644 1.42 19.34 10.83
C LEU A 644 1.00 19.13 9.37
N ALA A 645 -0.26 18.73 9.14
CA ALA A 645 -0.82 18.58 7.80
C ALA A 645 -0.81 19.93 7.05
N ASN A 646 -1.28 21.00 7.68
CA ASN A 646 -1.29 22.34 7.06
C ASN A 646 0.13 22.90 6.87
N LEU A 647 1.07 22.60 7.75
CA LEU A 647 2.48 22.95 7.57
C LEU A 647 3.05 22.28 6.30
N ILE A 648 2.81 20.97 6.13
CA ILE A 648 3.28 20.21 4.96
C ILE A 648 2.60 20.71 3.68
N LEU A 649 1.28 20.92 3.69
CA LEU A 649 0.54 21.45 2.55
C LEU A 649 0.98 22.87 2.20
N GLY A 650 1.19 23.74 3.19
CA GLY A 650 1.67 25.11 2.95
C GLY A 650 3.07 25.15 2.37
N ALA A 651 3.98 24.29 2.88
CA ALA A 651 5.30 24.11 2.29
C ALA A 651 5.22 23.58 0.86
N TRP A 652 4.39 22.56 0.61
CA TRP A 652 4.20 21.97 -0.70
C TRP A 652 3.63 22.97 -1.71
N HIS A 653 2.61 23.75 -1.31
CA HIS A 653 2.01 24.80 -2.13
C HIS A 653 3.04 25.86 -2.55
N MET A 654 3.87 26.34 -1.62
CA MET A 654 4.97 27.27 -1.92
C MET A 654 6.02 26.67 -2.87
N LEU A 655 6.37 25.39 -2.68
CA LEU A 655 7.32 24.66 -3.54
C LEU A 655 6.75 24.44 -4.95
N ALA A 656 5.48 24.05 -5.05
CA ALA A 656 4.78 23.87 -6.32
C ALA A 656 4.71 25.19 -7.10
N ALA A 657 4.37 26.28 -6.42
CA ALA A 657 4.39 27.62 -7.00
C ALA A 657 5.80 28.03 -7.48
N LEU A 658 6.87 27.66 -6.77
CA LEU A 658 8.28 27.91 -7.17
C LEU A 658 8.72 27.08 -8.38
N ARG A 659 7.97 26.04 -8.73
CA ARG A 659 8.24 25.14 -9.86
C ARG A 659 7.27 25.33 -11.02
N ASN A 660 6.27 26.20 -10.87
CA ASN A 660 5.13 26.31 -11.77
C ASN A 660 4.29 25.02 -11.89
N ASP A 661 4.29 24.20 -10.85
CA ASP A 661 3.44 23.02 -10.72
C ASP A 661 2.04 23.44 -10.18
N PRO A 662 0.97 22.63 -10.39
CA PRO A 662 -0.35 22.93 -9.85
C PRO A 662 -0.30 23.04 -8.31
N PRO A 663 -0.70 24.18 -7.73
CA PRO A 663 -0.50 24.47 -6.31
C PRO A 663 -1.32 23.56 -5.37
N ASP A 664 -2.45 23.05 -5.84
CA ASP A 664 -3.34 22.15 -5.10
C ASP A 664 -3.13 20.67 -5.51
N GLY A 665 -2.17 20.41 -6.40
CA GLY A 665 -1.83 19.08 -6.89
C GLY A 665 -0.87 18.35 -5.96
N PRO A 666 -1.00 17.01 -5.83
CA PRO A 666 -0.01 16.22 -5.11
C PRO A 666 1.36 16.29 -5.81
N PRO A 667 2.47 16.11 -5.06
CA PRO A 667 3.79 15.97 -5.66
C PRO A 667 3.86 14.87 -6.69
N ASN A 668 4.75 15.04 -7.66
CA ASN A 668 5.26 13.90 -8.40
C ASN A 668 5.91 12.94 -7.39
N LEU A 669 5.39 11.72 -7.35
CA LEU A 669 5.83 10.71 -6.41
C LEU A 669 7.19 10.09 -6.81
N GLN A 670 7.71 10.40 -8.01
CA GLN A 670 9.08 10.09 -8.41
C GLN A 670 10.06 11.21 -8.00
N PRO A 671 11.31 10.88 -7.64
CA PRO A 671 12.33 11.87 -7.30
C PRO A 671 12.72 12.71 -8.54
N ALA A 672 12.86 14.02 -8.35
CA ALA A 672 13.30 14.94 -9.41
C ALA A 672 14.83 14.94 -9.55
N ALA A 673 15.34 15.05 -10.78
CA ALA A 673 16.78 14.98 -11.08
C ALA A 673 17.57 16.15 -10.45
N GLN A 674 17.03 17.40 -10.46
CA GLN A 674 17.56 18.58 -9.74
C GLN A 674 16.45 19.64 -9.51
N PRO A 675 16.50 20.46 -8.43
CA PRO A 675 15.55 21.56 -8.23
C PRO A 675 15.82 22.72 -9.21
N PRO A 676 14.78 23.28 -9.87
CA PRO A 676 14.95 24.43 -10.77
C PRO A 676 15.38 25.69 -9.99
N PRO A 677 16.02 26.67 -10.66
CA PRO A 677 16.32 27.96 -10.05
C PRO A 677 15.04 28.72 -9.73
N SER A 678 15.09 29.50 -8.64
CA SER A 678 13.98 30.38 -8.23
C SER A 678 13.49 31.31 -9.37
N PRO A 679 12.17 31.48 -9.57
CA PRO A 679 11.58 32.37 -10.58
C PRO A 679 11.78 33.86 -10.29
N TRP A 680 12.16 34.19 -9.05
CA TRP A 680 12.33 35.56 -8.59
C TRP A 680 13.64 36.19 -9.09
N SER A 681 13.60 37.49 -9.41
CA SER A 681 14.79 38.26 -9.79
C SER A 681 15.75 38.42 -8.62
N SER A 682 17.03 38.14 -8.81
CA SER A 682 18.05 38.35 -7.78
C SER A 682 18.33 39.84 -7.51
N SER A 683 18.06 40.73 -8.46
CA SER A 683 18.21 42.19 -8.28
C SER A 683 16.94 42.82 -7.71
N ASP A 684 15.78 42.52 -8.30
CA ASP A 684 14.54 43.27 -8.05
C ASP A 684 13.71 42.64 -6.93
N HIS A 685 13.91 41.35 -6.69
CA HIS A 685 13.16 40.52 -5.76
C HIS A 685 14.11 39.77 -4.81
N ALA A 686 15.22 40.40 -4.39
CA ALA A 686 16.34 39.74 -3.70
C ALA A 686 15.92 38.89 -2.49
N ALA A 687 14.94 39.33 -1.69
CA ALA A 687 14.44 38.59 -0.54
C ALA A 687 13.71 37.29 -0.97
N CYS A 688 12.77 37.38 -1.91
CA CYS A 688 12.04 36.22 -2.45
C CYS A 688 12.96 35.27 -3.23
N ALA A 689 13.92 35.81 -3.99
CA ALA A 689 14.91 35.02 -4.72
C ALA A 689 15.78 34.19 -3.78
N THR A 690 16.38 34.83 -2.79
CA THR A 690 17.26 34.15 -1.82
C THR A 690 16.50 33.13 -0.98
N ALA A 691 15.34 33.52 -0.44
CA ALA A 691 14.55 32.63 0.42
C ALA A 691 13.89 31.49 -0.36
N GLY A 692 13.39 31.76 -1.57
CA GLY A 692 12.80 30.75 -2.45
C GLY A 692 13.83 29.72 -2.91
N GLN A 693 15.05 30.15 -3.23
CA GLN A 693 16.15 29.24 -3.56
C GLN A 693 16.53 28.34 -2.37
N ALA A 694 16.58 28.90 -1.16
CA ALA A 694 16.85 28.13 0.05
C ALA A 694 15.75 27.10 0.34
N LEU A 695 14.48 27.43 0.07
CA LEU A 695 13.36 26.50 0.20
C LEU A 695 13.41 25.39 -0.86
N MET A 696 13.76 25.71 -2.12
CA MET A 696 13.93 24.73 -3.21
C MET A 696 15.00 23.66 -2.89
N GLN A 697 16.06 24.01 -2.16
CA GLN A 697 17.07 23.03 -1.70
C GLN A 697 16.49 21.96 -0.77
N GLN A 698 15.36 22.24 -0.11
CA GLN A 698 14.66 21.30 0.77
C GLN A 698 13.47 20.60 0.10
N HIS A 699 13.28 20.78 -1.21
CA HIS A 699 12.15 20.21 -1.97
C HIS A 699 11.97 18.72 -1.72
N GLU A 700 13.05 17.93 -1.78
CA GLU A 700 12.98 16.48 -1.61
C GLU A 700 12.52 16.09 -0.19
N VAL A 701 12.93 16.84 0.83
CA VAL A 701 12.53 16.54 2.22
C VAL A 701 11.04 16.79 2.40
N TRP A 702 10.53 17.91 1.89
CA TRP A 702 9.10 18.24 1.93
C TRP A 702 8.25 17.30 1.08
N ARG A 703 8.73 16.89 -0.10
CA ARG A 703 8.09 15.84 -0.92
C ARG A 703 7.95 14.54 -0.14
N ARG A 704 9.00 14.07 0.51
CA ARG A 704 8.96 12.82 1.30
C ARG A 704 8.07 12.94 2.54
N LEU A 705 8.01 14.11 3.18
CA LEU A 705 7.08 14.38 4.28
C LEU A 705 5.62 14.37 3.80
N PHE A 706 5.34 14.91 2.60
CA PHE A 706 4.03 14.79 1.97
C PHE A 706 3.68 13.32 1.73
N ILE A 707 4.60 12.54 1.17
CA ILE A 707 4.42 11.09 0.95
C ILE A 707 4.10 10.40 2.28
N GLY A 708 4.87 10.65 3.34
CA GLY A 708 4.61 10.03 4.65
C GLY A 708 3.30 10.44 5.31
N MET A 709 2.75 11.61 4.97
CA MET A 709 1.52 12.12 5.56
C MET A 709 0.26 11.76 4.76
N PHE A 710 0.34 11.72 3.42
CA PHE A 710 -0.83 11.68 2.54
C PHE A 710 -0.81 10.55 1.50
N THR A 711 0.06 9.55 1.64
CA THR A 711 0.07 8.37 0.76
C THR A 711 -0.07 7.08 1.55
N LEU A 712 -0.77 6.10 0.96
CA LEU A 712 -0.81 4.72 1.43
C LEU A 712 0.37 3.91 0.88
N ARG A 713 0.85 4.23 -0.32
CA ARG A 713 2.03 3.64 -0.98
C ARG A 713 2.74 4.69 -1.83
N ASP A 714 3.95 4.40 -2.31
CA ASP A 714 4.73 5.33 -3.15
C ASP A 714 4.00 5.83 -4.40
N THR A 715 2.90 5.19 -4.83
CA THR A 715 2.09 5.61 -5.97
C THR A 715 0.61 5.82 -5.64
N LEU A 716 0.19 5.66 -4.38
CA LEU A 716 -1.22 5.68 -3.98
C LEU A 716 -1.47 6.74 -2.91
N LEU A 717 -2.24 7.76 -3.24
CA LEU A 717 -2.65 8.81 -2.32
C LEU A 717 -3.72 8.30 -1.33
N ASP A 718 -3.62 8.76 -0.10
CA ASP A 718 -4.67 8.65 0.90
C ASP A 718 -5.66 9.80 0.68
N HIS A 719 -6.60 9.60 -0.25
CA HIS A 719 -7.54 10.65 -0.66
C HIS A 719 -8.41 11.15 0.49
N GLU A 720 -8.83 10.28 1.41
CA GLU A 720 -9.65 10.69 2.55
C GLU A 720 -8.87 11.65 3.45
N ARG A 721 -7.65 11.28 3.82
CA ARG A 721 -6.77 12.11 4.67
C ARG A 721 -6.36 13.41 3.99
N LEU A 722 -6.04 13.37 2.69
CA LEU A 722 -5.68 14.56 1.92
C LEU A 722 -6.88 15.51 1.79
N THR A 723 -8.08 14.97 1.51
CA THR A 723 -9.30 15.77 1.40
C THR A 723 -9.67 16.42 2.73
N ALA A 724 -9.59 15.67 3.84
CA ALA A 724 -9.84 16.20 5.18
C ALA A 724 -8.86 17.33 5.55
N ALA A 725 -7.59 17.19 5.15
CA ALA A 725 -6.61 18.26 5.34
C ALA A 725 -6.92 19.48 4.45
N HIS A 726 -7.30 19.29 3.20
CA HIS A 726 -7.68 20.38 2.29
C HIS A 726 -8.92 21.16 2.76
N GLN A 727 -9.90 20.52 3.39
CA GLN A 727 -11.07 21.21 3.96
C GLN A 727 -10.70 22.30 4.97
N HIS A 728 -9.57 22.14 5.65
CA HIS A 728 -9.06 23.05 6.68
C HIS A 728 -7.81 23.82 6.21
N PHE A 729 -7.52 23.78 4.91
CA PHE A 729 -6.36 24.43 4.30
C PHE A 729 -6.78 25.69 3.56
N ALA A 730 -6.23 26.83 3.97
CA ALA A 730 -6.35 28.11 3.28
C ALA A 730 -4.93 28.64 3.04
N ALA A 731 -4.48 28.62 1.78
CA ALA A 731 -3.09 28.87 1.41
C ALA A 731 -2.54 30.18 2.00
N ASP A 732 -3.24 31.30 1.78
CA ASP A 732 -2.78 32.62 2.23
C ASP A 732 -2.74 32.74 3.77
N ALA A 733 -3.74 32.17 4.45
CA ALA A 733 -3.78 32.16 5.92
C ALA A 733 -2.66 31.30 6.51
N VAL A 734 -2.38 30.14 5.90
CA VAL A 734 -1.29 29.25 6.30
C VAL A 734 0.07 29.91 6.05
N VAL A 735 0.26 30.57 4.91
CA VAL A 735 1.50 31.32 4.62
C VAL A 735 1.70 32.45 5.64
N ALA A 736 0.66 33.21 5.98
CA ALA A 736 0.74 34.23 7.02
C ALA A 736 1.09 33.66 8.40
N GLN A 737 0.50 32.52 8.78
CA GLN A 737 0.84 31.81 10.02
C GLN A 737 2.30 31.32 10.03
N ILE A 738 2.76 30.74 8.91
CA ILE A 738 4.15 30.30 8.74
C ILE A 738 5.10 31.49 8.85
N ALA A 739 4.78 32.63 8.22
CA ALA A 739 5.57 33.87 8.29
C ALA A 739 5.69 34.40 9.73
N ALA A 740 4.66 34.21 10.56
CA ALA A 740 4.62 34.64 11.95
C ALA A 740 5.28 33.65 12.95
N LEU A 741 5.83 32.52 12.49
CA LEU A 741 6.41 31.52 13.39
C LEU A 741 7.58 32.07 14.23
N PRO A 742 7.57 31.89 15.56
CA PRO A 742 8.61 32.43 16.44
C PRO A 742 9.87 31.55 16.43
N LEU A 743 10.68 31.62 15.37
CA LEU A 743 11.86 30.75 15.16
C LEU A 743 12.78 30.62 16.38
N ALA A 744 12.97 31.70 17.15
CA ALA A 744 13.79 31.68 18.38
C ALA A 744 13.29 30.68 19.42
N LYS A 745 11.97 30.56 19.60
CA LYS A 745 11.33 29.58 20.51
C LYS A 745 11.36 28.16 19.95
N LEU A 746 11.34 28.03 18.61
CA LEU A 746 11.29 26.74 17.92
C LEU A 746 12.66 26.04 17.81
N ARG A 747 13.76 26.74 18.09
CA ARG A 747 15.13 26.20 18.02
C ARG A 747 15.35 24.99 18.92
N THR A 748 14.67 24.93 20.05
CA THR A 748 14.77 23.84 21.05
C THR A 748 13.70 22.78 20.89
N LEU A 749 12.88 22.85 19.83
CA LEU A 749 11.85 21.84 19.58
C LEU A 749 12.49 20.46 19.36
N PRO A 750 12.03 19.43 20.07
CA PRO A 750 12.59 18.09 19.99
C PRO A 750 11.96 17.29 18.85
N PHE A 751 11.89 17.84 17.64
CA PHE A 751 11.35 17.13 16.48
C PHE A 751 12.42 16.99 15.39
N ARG A 752 12.51 15.80 14.82
CA ARG A 752 13.46 15.45 13.75
C ARG A 752 12.76 14.72 12.62
N VAL A 753 13.32 14.80 11.43
CA VAL A 753 12.83 14.10 10.24
C VAL A 753 13.59 12.80 10.08
N LYS A 754 12.91 11.65 9.99
CA LYS A 754 13.52 10.39 9.56
C LYS A 754 13.27 10.17 8.07
N PRO A 755 14.24 9.61 7.31
CA PRO A 755 15.52 9.05 7.77
C PRO A 755 16.68 10.05 7.90
N SER A 756 16.52 11.33 7.51
CA SER A 756 17.65 12.28 7.43
C SER A 756 18.27 12.69 8.78
N GLY A 757 17.54 12.54 9.88
CA GLY A 757 17.92 12.99 11.22
C GLY A 757 17.88 14.51 11.40
N GLU A 758 17.47 15.26 10.37
CA GLU A 758 17.46 16.72 10.36
C GLU A 758 16.46 17.27 11.39
N ARG A 759 16.78 18.39 12.05
CA ARG A 759 15.87 19.03 13.01
C ARG A 759 14.74 19.72 12.26
N LEU A 760 13.51 19.67 12.78
CA LEU A 760 12.37 20.41 12.24
C LEU A 760 12.69 21.91 12.09
N TYR A 761 13.41 22.48 13.06
CA TYR A 761 13.88 23.86 13.00
C TYR A 761 14.63 24.19 11.69
N THR A 762 15.49 23.28 11.20
CA THR A 762 16.26 23.51 9.97
C THR A 762 15.37 23.60 8.74
N LEU A 763 14.23 22.90 8.73
CA LEU A 763 13.21 23.00 7.69
C LEU A 763 12.35 24.26 7.82
N LEU A 764 12.02 24.65 9.06
CA LEU A 764 11.18 25.81 9.32
C LEU A 764 11.85 27.14 8.97
N VAL A 765 13.18 27.24 9.08
CA VAL A 765 13.92 28.48 8.80
C VAL A 765 13.75 28.98 7.35
N PRO A 766 14.09 28.21 6.30
CA PRO A 766 13.91 28.68 4.93
C PRO A 766 12.43 28.80 4.56
N LEU A 767 11.57 27.93 5.09
CA LEU A 767 10.13 28.00 4.89
C LEU A 767 9.53 29.33 5.43
N GLN A 768 9.83 29.69 6.68
CA GLN A 768 9.38 30.93 7.30
C GLN A 768 9.96 32.15 6.61
N ARG A 769 11.24 32.13 6.23
CA ARG A 769 11.88 33.24 5.51
C ARG A 769 11.21 33.49 4.16
N TYR A 770 10.86 32.44 3.44
CA TYR A 770 10.16 32.57 2.17
C TYR A 770 8.75 33.11 2.38
N ALA A 771 7.98 32.54 3.31
CA ALA A 771 6.66 33.05 3.67
C ALA A 771 6.69 34.52 4.11
N SER A 772 7.68 34.93 4.91
CA SER A 772 7.85 36.33 5.31
C SER A 772 8.22 37.25 4.15
N ALA A 773 9.04 36.80 3.22
CA ALA A 773 9.37 37.56 2.01
C ALA A 773 8.14 37.73 1.12
N LEU A 774 7.32 36.69 0.99
CA LEU A 774 6.04 36.73 0.30
C LEU A 774 5.07 37.73 0.94
N CYS A 775 4.90 37.70 2.27
CA CYS A 775 4.02 38.64 2.98
C CYS A 775 4.50 40.10 2.93
N GLN A 776 5.80 40.34 2.72
CA GLN A 776 6.40 41.69 2.65
C GLN A 776 6.56 42.20 1.21
N ALA A 777 6.24 41.38 0.20
CA ALA A 777 6.40 41.73 -1.20
C ALA A 777 5.42 42.84 -1.63
N ASP A 778 5.95 43.94 -2.18
CA ASP A 778 5.12 44.95 -2.85
C ASP A 778 4.81 44.50 -4.28
N LEU A 779 3.86 43.57 -4.39
CA LEU A 779 3.46 42.97 -5.66
C LEU A 779 2.99 44.01 -6.69
N ALA A 780 2.37 45.11 -6.23
CA ALA A 780 1.93 46.18 -7.10
C ALA A 780 3.11 46.96 -7.69
N ALA A 781 4.16 47.23 -6.90
CA ALA A 781 5.38 47.84 -7.42
C ALA A 781 6.15 46.90 -8.35
N TYR A 782 6.26 45.63 -7.98
CA TYR A 782 6.94 44.60 -8.76
C TYR A 782 6.27 44.40 -10.14
N LEU A 783 4.95 44.24 -10.16
CA LEU A 783 4.18 44.12 -11.40
C LEU A 783 4.28 45.37 -12.29
N ARG A 784 4.30 46.58 -11.70
CA ARG A 784 4.52 47.82 -12.46
C ARG A 784 5.89 47.85 -13.11
N HIS A 785 6.93 47.44 -12.39
CA HIS A 785 8.29 47.38 -12.92
C HIS A 785 8.41 46.37 -14.07
N ASP A 786 7.94 45.14 -13.88
CA ASP A 786 8.00 44.09 -14.91
C ASP A 786 7.17 44.45 -16.16
N ARG A 787 6.01 45.11 -15.99
CA ARG A 787 5.23 45.63 -17.13
C ARG A 787 5.99 46.70 -17.91
N ALA A 788 6.72 47.58 -17.23
CA ALA A 788 7.52 48.62 -17.87
C ALA A 788 8.73 48.03 -18.62
N ASP A 789 9.43 47.06 -18.02
CA ASP A 789 10.55 46.34 -18.67
C ASP A 789 10.07 45.56 -19.90
N LEU A 790 8.95 44.84 -19.81
CA LEU A 790 8.34 44.15 -20.96
C LEU A 790 7.98 45.11 -22.09
N ALA A 791 7.40 46.28 -21.78
CA ALA A 791 7.06 47.28 -22.77
C ALA A 791 8.31 47.84 -23.47
N ALA A 792 9.39 48.10 -22.71
CA ALA A 792 10.66 48.55 -23.26
C ALA A 792 11.30 47.50 -24.18
N ARG A 793 11.32 46.23 -23.75
CA ARG A 793 11.84 45.10 -24.55
C ARG A 793 11.03 44.87 -25.82
N LEU A 794 9.70 44.94 -25.75
CA LEU A 794 8.85 44.80 -26.93
C LEU A 794 9.07 45.96 -27.91
N GLY A 795 9.19 47.19 -27.42
CA GLY A 795 9.55 48.36 -28.23
C GLY A 795 10.89 48.16 -28.94
N HIS A 796 11.90 47.66 -28.20
CA HIS A 796 13.20 47.32 -28.76
C HIS A 796 13.12 46.24 -29.85
N LEU A 797 12.49 45.10 -29.59
CA LEU A 797 12.36 44.00 -30.57
C LEU A 797 11.60 44.43 -31.83
N THR A 798 10.59 45.30 -31.68
CA THR A 798 9.83 45.84 -32.80
C THR A 798 10.69 46.77 -33.67
N ALA A 799 11.57 47.57 -33.05
CA ALA A 799 12.49 48.45 -33.78
C ALA A 799 13.51 47.66 -34.62
N GLN A 800 13.87 46.44 -34.20
CA GLN A 800 14.84 45.59 -34.90
C GLN A 800 14.26 44.86 -36.13
N GLN A 801 12.98 45.05 -36.46
CA GLN A 801 12.37 44.44 -37.64
C GLN A 801 12.16 45.45 -38.78
N PRO A 802 12.56 45.13 -40.04
CA PRO A 802 13.19 43.87 -40.48
C PRO A 802 14.71 43.83 -40.19
N LEU A 803 15.20 42.69 -39.68
CA LEU A 803 16.63 42.46 -39.48
C LEU A 803 17.29 41.96 -40.78
N ASP A 804 18.28 42.68 -41.31
CA ASP A 804 19.19 42.17 -42.34
C ASP A 804 20.41 41.51 -41.68
N GLN A 805 20.50 40.18 -41.81
CA GLN A 805 21.56 39.38 -41.18
C GLN A 805 22.94 39.68 -41.77
N ASN A 806 23.03 39.99 -43.07
CA ASN A 806 24.31 40.30 -43.71
C ASN A 806 24.83 41.66 -43.22
N GLU A 807 23.93 42.63 -43.09
CA GLU A 807 24.27 43.95 -42.56
C GLU A 807 24.72 43.87 -41.10
N LEU A 808 24.02 43.12 -40.26
CA LEU A 808 24.39 42.91 -38.85
C LEU A 808 25.79 42.26 -38.71
N GLN A 809 26.08 41.23 -39.51
CA GLN A 809 27.39 40.56 -39.48
C GLN A 809 28.53 41.51 -39.90
N GLN A 810 28.28 42.35 -40.91
CA GLN A 810 29.24 43.35 -41.35
C GLN A 810 29.48 44.41 -40.26
N GLN A 811 28.40 44.89 -39.63
CA GLN A 811 28.43 45.87 -38.54
C GLN A 811 29.19 45.35 -37.31
N LEU A 812 28.96 44.10 -36.91
CA LEU A 812 29.72 43.45 -35.82
C LEU A 812 31.21 43.33 -36.19
N SER A 813 31.52 42.87 -37.41
CA SER A 813 32.91 42.76 -37.89
C SER A 813 33.66 44.09 -37.87
N ASP A 814 33.00 45.17 -38.30
CA ASP A 814 33.52 46.54 -38.26
C ASP A 814 33.79 47.00 -36.82
N LEU A 815 32.88 46.69 -35.89
CA LEU A 815 33.06 47.03 -34.47
C LEU A 815 34.29 46.33 -33.87
N ARG A 816 34.49 45.04 -34.17
CA ARG A 816 35.68 44.28 -33.75
C ARG A 816 36.97 44.88 -34.31
N TRP A 817 36.98 45.24 -35.60
CA TRP A 817 38.14 45.88 -36.23
C TRP A 817 38.51 47.20 -35.56
N HIS A 818 37.51 48.03 -35.24
CA HIS A 818 37.72 49.32 -34.59
C HIS A 818 38.23 49.22 -33.15
N CYS A 819 37.84 48.20 -32.38
CA CYS A 819 38.46 47.94 -31.08
C CYS A 819 39.99 47.79 -31.20
N GLY A 820 40.47 47.07 -32.21
CA GLY A 820 41.89 46.94 -32.52
C GLY A 820 42.54 48.27 -32.92
N SER A 821 41.85 49.10 -33.72
CA SER A 821 42.43 50.37 -34.20
C SER A 821 42.63 51.41 -33.10
N VAL A 822 41.84 51.34 -32.01
CA VAL A 822 41.95 52.27 -30.87
C VAL A 822 42.81 51.70 -29.72
N GLY A 823 43.19 50.41 -29.78
CA GLY A 823 44.07 49.76 -28.81
C GLY A 823 43.36 49.05 -27.65
N ILE A 824 42.09 48.67 -27.84
CA ILE A 824 41.34 47.89 -26.86
C ILE A 824 41.72 46.42 -26.98
N VAL A 825 42.08 45.81 -25.86
CA VAL A 825 42.38 44.38 -25.78
C VAL A 825 41.08 43.59 -25.73
N TRP A 826 40.91 42.65 -26.67
CA TRP A 826 39.73 41.79 -26.75
C TRP A 826 39.64 40.84 -25.54
N ARG A 827 38.48 40.76 -24.88
CA ARG A 827 38.29 40.01 -23.64
C ARG A 827 37.60 38.67 -23.86
N HIS A 828 37.87 37.71 -22.97
CA HIS A 828 37.19 36.42 -22.93
C HIS A 828 35.69 36.61 -22.64
N GLY A 829 34.81 36.10 -23.52
CA GLY A 829 33.34 36.27 -23.45
C GLY A 829 32.74 37.23 -24.49
N TRP A 830 33.55 38.11 -25.10
CA TRP A 830 33.07 38.97 -26.20
C TRP A 830 32.82 38.19 -27.49
N ASP A 831 33.62 37.15 -27.76
CA ASP A 831 33.41 36.26 -28.91
C ASP A 831 32.10 35.47 -28.83
N GLU A 832 31.65 35.11 -27.61
CA GLU A 832 30.39 34.39 -27.40
C GLU A 832 29.19 35.28 -27.75
N ALA A 833 29.17 36.53 -27.27
CA ALA A 833 28.15 37.52 -27.61
C ALA A 833 28.07 37.78 -29.12
N PHE A 834 29.24 37.91 -29.78
CA PHE A 834 29.32 38.07 -31.24
C PHE A 834 28.77 36.85 -31.99
N THR A 835 29.08 35.65 -31.51
CA THR A 835 28.60 34.40 -32.10
C THR A 835 27.09 34.27 -31.93
N THR A 836 26.56 34.57 -30.75
CA THR A 836 25.12 34.59 -30.48
C THR A 836 24.40 35.56 -31.42
N LEU A 837 24.89 36.79 -31.59
CA LEU A 837 24.23 37.79 -32.45
C LEU A 837 24.40 37.50 -33.94
N SER A 838 25.55 36.97 -34.37
CA SER A 838 25.80 36.64 -35.78
C SER A 838 24.96 35.45 -36.27
N ASN A 839 24.59 34.58 -35.34
CA ASN A 839 23.72 33.42 -35.56
C ASN A 839 22.22 33.71 -35.36
N LEU A 840 21.84 34.96 -35.03
CA LEU A 840 20.43 35.33 -34.95
C LEU A 840 19.76 35.27 -36.32
N SER A 841 18.58 34.68 -36.35
CA SER A 841 17.68 34.71 -37.49
C SER A 841 16.49 35.63 -37.23
N ALA A 842 15.91 36.18 -38.29
CA ALA A 842 14.65 36.93 -38.21
C ALA A 842 13.52 36.11 -37.56
N THR A 843 13.52 34.78 -37.77
CA THR A 843 12.57 33.85 -37.14
C THR A 843 12.74 33.77 -35.62
N THR A 844 13.97 33.75 -35.11
CA THR A 844 14.26 33.71 -33.67
C THR A 844 13.83 35.01 -32.97
N LEU A 845 14.09 36.18 -33.58
CA LEU A 845 13.62 37.45 -33.03
C LEU A 845 12.10 37.58 -33.07
N THR A 846 11.45 37.10 -34.15
CA THR A 846 9.98 37.07 -34.24
C THR A 846 9.38 36.16 -33.16
N ALA A 847 9.99 35.00 -32.91
CA ALA A 847 9.54 34.09 -31.85
C ALA A 847 9.70 34.72 -30.45
N LEU A 848 10.83 35.39 -30.18
CA LEU A 848 11.04 36.12 -28.92
C LEU A 848 10.04 37.28 -28.75
N GLN A 849 9.74 38.02 -29.83
CA GLN A 849 8.76 39.10 -29.82
C GLN A 849 7.34 38.56 -29.54
N GLN A 850 6.94 37.48 -30.22
CA GLN A 850 5.64 36.82 -29.98
C GLN A 850 5.52 36.32 -28.55
N ALA A 851 6.56 35.67 -28.02
CA ALA A 851 6.59 35.25 -26.61
C ALA A 851 6.46 36.45 -25.66
N THR A 852 7.14 37.56 -25.94
CA THR A 852 7.05 38.80 -25.15
C THR A 852 5.64 39.40 -25.17
N ILE A 853 4.95 39.39 -26.32
CA ILE A 853 3.56 39.85 -26.45
C ILE A 853 2.61 39.00 -25.60
N ILE A 854 2.73 37.67 -25.67
CA ILE A 854 1.89 36.75 -24.89
C ILE A 854 2.05 37.02 -23.39
N VAL A 855 3.30 37.15 -22.91
CA VAL A 855 3.57 37.42 -21.49
C VAL A 855 3.14 38.82 -21.08
N GLN A 856 3.21 39.83 -21.96
CA GLN A 856 2.69 41.17 -21.70
C GLN A 856 1.16 41.18 -21.53
N GLN A 857 0.44 40.40 -22.33
CA GLN A 857 -1.01 40.22 -22.19
C GLN A 857 -1.35 39.55 -20.84
N GLN A 858 -0.62 38.50 -20.48
CA GLN A 858 -0.76 37.84 -19.17
C GLN A 858 -0.47 38.80 -18.02
N ALA A 859 0.63 39.56 -18.09
CA ALA A 859 1.00 40.56 -17.10
C ALA A 859 -0.09 41.61 -16.93
N SER A 860 -0.75 42.02 -18.02
CA SER A 860 -1.84 43.01 -18.02
C SER A 860 -3.11 42.48 -17.36
N ALA A 861 -3.36 41.17 -17.50
CA ALA A 861 -4.50 40.48 -16.89
C ALA A 861 -4.28 40.07 -15.42
N SER A 862 -3.02 40.03 -14.93
CA SER A 862 -2.71 39.66 -13.55
C SER A 862 -3.23 40.68 -12.53
N GLU A 863 -3.84 40.18 -11.45
CA GLU A 863 -4.26 41.01 -10.32
C GLU A 863 -3.06 41.44 -9.47
N PRO A 864 -2.98 42.70 -9.01
CA PRO A 864 -1.82 43.21 -8.26
C PRO A 864 -1.69 42.65 -6.83
N SER A 865 -2.72 41.97 -6.30
CA SER A 865 -2.75 41.42 -4.95
C SER A 865 -2.56 39.91 -4.87
N ASP A 866 -2.65 39.20 -6.00
CA ASP A 866 -2.51 37.74 -6.04
C ASP A 866 -1.04 37.35 -6.23
N ILE A 867 -0.41 36.91 -5.15
CA ILE A 867 0.98 36.49 -5.12
C ILE A 867 1.25 35.27 -5.99
N TRP A 868 0.30 34.35 -6.08
CA TRP A 868 0.44 33.11 -6.84
C TRP A 868 0.30 33.39 -8.34
N ALA A 869 -0.62 34.28 -8.73
CA ALA A 869 -0.68 34.79 -10.10
C ALA A 869 0.60 35.53 -10.50
N TYR A 870 1.15 36.37 -9.62
CA TYR A 870 2.40 37.07 -9.90
C TYR A 870 3.59 36.10 -10.05
N GLN A 871 3.67 35.08 -9.20
CA GLN A 871 4.71 34.06 -9.30
C GLN A 871 4.62 33.23 -10.60
N ARG A 872 3.41 32.89 -11.06
CA ARG A 872 3.19 32.28 -12.40
C ARG A 872 3.67 33.19 -13.52
N LEU A 873 3.41 34.49 -13.44
CA LEU A 873 3.92 35.47 -14.39
C LEU A 873 5.46 35.49 -14.42
N ARG A 874 6.13 35.41 -13.25
CA ARG A 874 7.60 35.34 -13.17
C ARG A 874 8.18 34.11 -13.86
N HIS A 875 7.51 32.96 -13.80
CA HIS A 875 7.91 31.78 -14.58
C HIS A 875 7.77 32.01 -16.09
N ALA A 876 6.68 32.64 -16.54
CA ALA A 876 6.50 33.00 -17.94
C ALA A 876 7.53 34.02 -18.44
N LEU A 877 8.03 34.89 -17.56
CA LEU A 877 9.07 35.88 -17.84
C LEU A 877 10.47 35.27 -18.00
N GLN A 878 10.81 34.19 -17.31
CA GLN A 878 12.18 33.64 -17.30
C GLN A 878 12.77 33.35 -18.69
N PRO A 879 12.06 32.67 -19.63
CA PRO A 879 12.58 32.43 -20.97
C PRO A 879 12.88 33.71 -21.75
N ILE A 880 12.12 34.78 -21.50
CA ILE A 880 12.31 36.09 -22.14
C ILE A 880 13.52 36.78 -21.54
N LEU A 881 13.60 36.87 -20.21
CA LEU A 881 14.68 37.56 -19.49
C LEU A 881 16.03 36.87 -19.66
N ASN A 882 16.05 35.54 -19.66
CA ASN A 882 17.26 34.72 -19.81
C ASN A 882 17.61 34.42 -21.28
N HIS A 883 16.86 34.97 -22.24
CA HIS A 883 17.17 34.75 -23.65
C HIS A 883 18.57 35.30 -23.97
N PRO A 884 19.46 34.53 -24.63
CA PRO A 884 20.87 34.89 -24.83
C PRO A 884 21.07 36.19 -25.64
N TYR A 885 20.03 36.64 -26.34
CA TYR A 885 19.98 37.94 -27.03
C TYR A 885 20.33 39.12 -26.11
N TRP A 886 19.73 39.19 -24.91
CA TRP A 886 19.87 40.34 -24.02
C TRP A 886 21.29 40.51 -23.44
N PRO A 887 21.94 39.48 -22.88
CA PRO A 887 23.31 39.61 -22.41
C PRO A 887 24.29 39.85 -23.57
N ALA A 888 24.04 39.29 -24.76
CA ALA A 888 24.84 39.56 -25.94
C ALA A 888 24.72 41.03 -26.37
N LEU A 889 23.51 41.59 -26.39
CA LEU A 889 23.25 43.01 -26.66
C LEU A 889 23.95 43.92 -25.65
N ALA A 890 23.79 43.65 -24.35
CA ALA A 890 24.45 44.41 -23.28
C ALA A 890 25.99 44.37 -23.41
N THR A 891 26.54 43.25 -23.89
CA THR A 891 27.98 43.13 -24.15
C THR A 891 28.40 44.01 -25.33
N ILE A 892 27.62 44.08 -26.41
CA ILE A 892 27.90 44.99 -27.54
C ILE A 892 27.81 46.46 -27.13
N GLU A 893 26.83 46.81 -26.29
CA GLU A 893 26.70 48.15 -25.72
C GLU A 893 27.92 48.52 -24.86
N GLN A 894 28.38 47.59 -24.00
CA GLN A 894 29.58 47.78 -23.21
C GLN A 894 30.84 47.96 -24.07
N ILE A 895 31.01 47.16 -25.13
CA ILE A 895 32.15 47.29 -26.04
C ILE A 895 32.09 48.64 -26.76
N SER A 896 30.90 49.05 -27.21
CA SER A 896 30.66 50.34 -27.86
C SER A 896 31.03 51.51 -26.94
N ASP A 897 30.66 51.45 -25.66
CA ASP A 897 31.00 52.47 -24.67
C ASP A 897 32.49 52.50 -24.33
N GLU A 898 33.15 51.33 -24.24
CA GLU A 898 34.59 51.24 -24.04
C GLU A 898 35.37 51.78 -25.25
N LEU A 899 34.88 51.49 -26.46
CA LEU A 899 35.39 52.02 -27.72
C LEU A 899 35.25 53.54 -27.79
N LEU A 900 34.09 54.09 -27.44
CA LEU A 900 33.87 55.54 -27.39
C LEU A 900 34.75 56.22 -26.34
N ARG A 901 34.92 55.62 -25.14
CA ARG A 901 35.80 56.15 -24.08
C ARG A 901 37.26 56.16 -24.52
N SER A 902 37.76 55.05 -25.07
CA SER A 902 39.15 54.92 -25.54
C SER A 902 39.42 55.83 -26.73
N ALA A 903 38.47 55.95 -27.65
CA ALA A 903 38.56 56.87 -28.79
C ALA A 903 38.61 58.33 -28.30
N ARG A 904 37.77 58.72 -27.34
CA ARG A 904 37.81 60.06 -26.75
C ARG A 904 39.17 60.38 -26.12
N GLN A 905 39.80 59.43 -25.42
CA GLN A 905 41.12 59.62 -24.82
C GLN A 905 42.21 59.74 -25.89
N ARG A 906 42.23 58.84 -26.88
CA ARG A 906 43.23 58.83 -27.96
C ARG A 906 43.16 60.06 -28.85
N TYR A 907 41.97 60.48 -29.26
CA TYR A 907 41.80 61.65 -30.14
C TYR A 907 41.90 63.00 -29.39
N ARG A 908 41.72 63.04 -28.05
CA ARG A 908 42.06 64.22 -27.23
C ARG A 908 43.56 64.46 -27.11
N GLY A 909 44.37 63.40 -27.09
CA GLY A 909 45.84 63.49 -27.04
C GLY A 909 46.50 64.15 -28.26
N HIS A 910 45.73 64.44 -29.32
CA HIS A 910 46.21 65.07 -30.56
C HIS A 910 45.87 66.57 -30.68
N GLY A 911 45.49 67.24 -29.59
CA GLY A 911 45.45 68.72 -29.51
C GLY A 911 44.37 69.42 -30.35
N LYS A 912 43.34 68.70 -30.86
CA LYS A 912 42.22 69.28 -31.62
C LYS A 912 40.88 69.03 -30.91
N HIS A 913 39.90 69.93 -31.11
CA HIS A 913 38.52 69.72 -30.66
C HIS A 913 37.99 68.38 -31.20
N LEU A 914 37.51 67.51 -30.30
CA LEU A 914 37.00 66.16 -30.62
C LEU A 914 35.99 66.14 -31.77
N SER A 915 35.11 67.14 -31.82
CA SER A 915 34.08 67.29 -32.86
C SER A 915 34.65 67.68 -34.22
N ALA A 916 35.90 68.11 -34.34
CA ALA A 916 36.53 68.51 -35.60
C ALA A 916 37.30 67.36 -36.29
N THR A 917 37.46 66.20 -35.63
CA THR A 917 38.23 65.07 -36.16
C THR A 917 37.34 64.16 -37.03
N PRO A 918 37.57 64.08 -38.36
CA PRO A 918 36.72 63.30 -39.27
C PRO A 918 36.67 61.80 -38.91
N ALA A 919 37.81 61.23 -38.50
CA ALA A 919 37.92 59.84 -38.07
C ALA A 919 37.07 59.53 -36.82
N TYR A 920 36.98 60.48 -35.88
CA TYR A 920 36.14 60.33 -34.69
C TYR A 920 34.65 60.41 -35.02
N ARG A 921 34.24 61.30 -35.94
CA ARG A 921 32.84 61.38 -36.40
C ARG A 921 32.41 60.12 -37.16
N ALA A 922 33.25 59.61 -38.06
CA ALA A 922 32.99 58.39 -38.81
C ALA A 922 32.87 57.17 -37.87
N LEU A 923 33.76 57.06 -36.87
CA LEU A 923 33.67 56.05 -35.83
C LEU A 923 32.38 56.18 -34.99
N LEU A 924 32.01 57.40 -34.61
CA LEU A 924 30.80 57.65 -33.82
C LEU A 924 29.50 57.35 -34.59
N GLN A 925 29.47 57.61 -35.90
CA GLN A 925 28.36 57.20 -36.77
C GLN A 925 28.26 55.69 -36.91
N ARG A 926 29.40 54.99 -37.07
CA ARG A 926 29.44 53.53 -37.18
C ARG A 926 29.09 52.82 -35.87
N ILE A 927 29.58 53.34 -34.74
CA ILE A 927 29.19 52.85 -33.41
C ILE A 927 27.69 53.04 -33.24
N ARG A 928 27.12 54.22 -33.54
CA ARG A 928 25.65 54.41 -33.49
C ARG A 928 24.86 53.44 -34.37
N ALA A 929 25.39 53.05 -35.53
CA ALA A 929 24.77 52.04 -36.39
C ALA A 929 24.74 50.65 -35.75
N VAL A 930 25.74 50.30 -34.92
CA VAL A 930 25.85 49.01 -34.22
C VAL A 930 25.17 49.03 -32.85
N THR A 931 25.29 50.13 -32.10
CA THR A 931 24.90 50.21 -30.69
C THR A 931 23.43 50.47 -30.49
N LEU A 932 22.68 51.06 -31.44
CA LEU A 932 21.21 51.08 -31.41
C LEU A 932 20.57 51.98 -32.49
N GLN A 933 19.60 51.41 -33.21
CA GLN A 933 18.31 52.09 -33.49
C GLN A 933 17.55 52.37 -32.17
N GLN A 934 18.11 53.19 -31.28
CA GLN A 934 17.42 53.83 -30.15
C GLN A 934 17.92 55.28 -30.08
N SER A 935 17.15 56.16 -30.69
CA SER A 935 16.76 57.46 -30.12
C SER A 935 15.78 58.12 -31.07
N LEU A 936 14.53 57.65 -31.04
CA LEU A 936 13.40 58.52 -31.38
C LEU A 936 12.91 59.33 -30.17
N HIS A 937 13.49 59.19 -28.97
CA HIS A 937 13.20 60.05 -27.81
C HIS A 937 14.47 60.45 -27.05
N GLU A 938 15.22 61.41 -27.58
CA GLU A 938 15.69 62.51 -26.74
C GLU A 938 14.70 63.66 -26.97
N SER A 939 13.79 63.86 -26.02
CA SER A 939 13.03 65.10 -25.94
C SER A 939 14.01 66.25 -25.76
N SER A 940 13.95 67.23 -26.67
CA SER A 940 13.96 68.65 -26.36
C SER A 940 14.33 69.01 -24.90
N ALA A 941 15.63 69.15 -24.62
CA ALA A 941 16.11 70.08 -23.61
C ALA A 941 16.56 71.35 -24.35
N PRO A 942 15.99 72.53 -24.06
CA PRO A 942 16.40 73.76 -24.72
C PRO A 942 17.80 74.15 -24.27
N HIS A 943 18.49 74.88 -25.14
CA HIS A 943 19.75 75.56 -24.87
C HIS A 943 19.81 76.16 -23.45
N ASN A 944 20.84 75.75 -22.70
CA ASN A 944 21.72 76.64 -21.93
C ASN A 944 23.07 75.98 -21.69
#